data_AF-A0A3A4JMV1-F1
#
_entry.id   AF-A0A3A4JMV1-F1
#
_cell.length_a   1.000
_cell.length_b   1.000
_cell.length_c   1.000
_cell.angle_alpha   90.00
_cell.angle_beta   90.00
_cell.angle_gamma   90.00
#
_symmetry.space_group_name_H-M   'P 1'
#
loop_
_entity.id
_entity.type
_entity.pdbx_description
1 polymer ?
#
loop_
_entity_poly.entity_id
_entity_poly.type
_entity_poly.pdbx_seq_one_letter_code
_entity_poly.pdbx_strand_id
1 'polypeptide(L)'
;MNRFPKPIMTARPRKLRFVLGSAVWLLFFLRLAPLALAADPAALPWREGDSLQAAWTIQSIERHAEYLRLGLTRNDRRTTVEITYRRDPGGSFATKWYQVQPAPGETPDENVLAELRDRLSALESQPGHTPFVRSRSPSKQPSKNTTTTITLVVLTGGAAMLVVLGLLAWRLGLFRKISKAAVRIAPFLSRLWIHGRCFRAIWRRIAFDESSAARLGHAGGAASPLPNTFARWFGLGVIIFLILAMKRLVLRSGLAALSPEACHTGGLAEEFLRHGFSLPLFAYAPEPYEPGIVIEGILAVPYFALFGHSRLALLLLTLTISTFSALAAVALLRRLEADLGWFSPRRNALAIGAFLLLLVTSSHFFLFKSIDPLGDHNEAALCIFVILLLLFRRIENSSMKRRAALWIVAGLLNSIHMGSLLATGLAAAHEARCLRPSRKAILGLLGSAGAYLLGLTPGIWLTLNTEFSNIAFVEDKFFHAGFIESLLVQADSFFFFLDQKLAVAILIVCAWMAYGLWWFRGRGRIYVGYLAAYVFLHLAAVAFTGKIQPDYFLHAYAIWLFPIALGAAWLADRGSTRWRRFGAMGATALAIGLVMAPRLYPDWKLTAALSREGVKAVCHWRLGRAFLHYQMWTENLGSRDAAQPAAQMCRTLGGEAALACLSGIAFEGQALPDLREEEALAYAFGWGRRLGRADGRLESCAIFAEGPERTSCEAGAKLECLAYFNLFKRRLPRPDCEIPEVPFAGYMQDLRHDLMHDRPPAGQSDSWFAPRESDLVTRLFVDEMRGCGRILAECYKPRAEKPPAE
;
A
#
# COMPACT_ATOMS: atom_id res chain seq x y z
N MET A 1 55.42 3.73 48.81
CA MET A 1 55.65 2.77 47.71
C MET A 1 54.46 2.81 46.76
N ASN A 2 54.71 3.28 45.54
CA ASN A 2 53.73 3.69 44.53
C ASN A 2 53.02 2.51 43.86
N ARG A 3 51.68 2.50 43.85
CA ARG A 3 50.89 1.72 42.89
C ARG A 3 50.32 2.68 41.83
N PHE A 4 50.88 2.60 40.63
CA PHE A 4 50.36 3.29 39.44
C PHE A 4 48.94 2.81 39.09
N PRO A 5 48.01 3.71 38.72
CA PRO A 5 46.75 3.31 38.13
C PRO A 5 46.96 2.84 36.69
N LYS A 6 46.35 1.71 36.34
CA LYS A 6 46.35 1.16 34.96
C LYS A 6 45.72 2.18 33.99
N PRO A 7 46.21 2.26 32.74
CA PRO A 7 45.72 3.22 31.77
C PRO A 7 44.27 2.94 31.40
N ILE A 8 43.45 3.99 31.50
CA ILE A 8 42.07 4.03 30.99
C ILE A 8 42.14 3.87 29.47
N MET A 9 41.82 2.69 28.96
CA MET A 9 41.58 2.49 27.53
C MET A 9 40.39 3.36 27.11
N THR A 10 40.70 4.37 26.30
CA THR A 10 39.73 5.25 25.65
C THR A 10 38.78 4.43 24.77
N ALA A 11 37.57 4.20 25.28
CA ALA A 11 36.51 3.54 24.55
C ALA A 11 35.99 4.45 23.44
N ARG A 12 36.49 4.27 22.22
CA ARG A 12 35.96 4.93 21.02
C ARG A 12 34.44 4.68 20.88
N PRO A 13 33.64 5.70 20.56
CA PRO A 13 32.18 5.60 20.60
C PRO A 13 31.65 4.78 19.42
N ARG A 14 31.14 3.57 19.70
CA ARG A 14 30.43 2.71 18.75
C ARG A 14 29.00 3.24 18.54
N LYS A 15 28.84 4.19 17.63
CA LYS A 15 27.58 4.85 17.24
C LYS A 15 26.71 3.99 16.30
N LEU A 16 25.39 4.11 16.51
CA LEU A 16 24.33 4.25 15.49
C LEU A 16 24.30 3.23 14.32
N ARG A 17 23.72 2.03 14.50
CA ARG A 17 23.73 0.98 13.44
C ARG A 17 22.40 0.29 13.13
N PHE A 18 21.35 0.55 13.90
CA PHE A 18 20.04 -0.07 13.65
C PHE A 18 19.14 0.83 12.78
N VAL A 19 19.21 2.15 12.98
CA VAL A 19 18.58 3.16 12.10
C VAL A 19 19.18 3.11 10.68
N LEU A 20 20.45 2.71 10.54
CA LEU A 20 21.15 2.68 9.25
C LEU A 20 20.74 1.53 8.31
N GLY A 21 20.19 0.41 8.81
CA GLY A 21 19.81 -0.73 7.96
C GLY A 21 18.54 -0.45 7.15
N SER A 22 17.54 0.12 7.83
CA SER A 22 16.33 0.65 7.19
C SER A 22 16.65 1.90 6.37
N ALA A 23 17.56 2.78 6.85
CA ALA A 23 18.03 3.91 6.07
C ALA A 23 18.87 3.48 4.85
N VAL A 24 19.51 2.31 4.80
CA VAL A 24 20.23 1.82 3.61
C VAL A 24 19.28 1.26 2.56
N TRP A 25 18.17 0.64 2.96
CA TRP A 25 17.08 0.31 2.03
C TRP A 25 16.38 1.57 1.52
N LEU A 26 16.10 2.52 2.43
CA LEU A 26 15.59 3.84 2.07
C LEU A 26 16.57 4.59 1.19
N LEU A 27 17.89 4.56 1.45
CA LEU A 27 18.93 5.19 0.63
C LEU A 27 19.19 4.45 -0.67
N PHE A 28 18.99 3.13 -0.73
CA PHE A 28 19.04 2.34 -1.96
C PHE A 28 17.89 2.74 -2.87
N PHE A 29 16.67 2.84 -2.34
CA PHE A 29 15.52 3.36 -3.08
C PHE A 29 15.61 4.86 -3.37
N LEU A 30 16.10 5.69 -2.45
CA LEU A 30 16.36 7.12 -2.65
C LEU A 30 17.56 7.39 -3.56
N ARG A 31 18.40 6.40 -3.88
CA ARG A 31 19.44 6.49 -4.92
C ARG A 31 19.03 5.89 -6.25
N LEU A 32 18.11 4.93 -6.26
CA LEU A 32 17.46 4.47 -7.48
C LEU A 32 16.38 5.44 -7.96
N ALA A 33 15.72 6.15 -7.04
CA ALA A 33 14.77 7.21 -7.34
C ALA A 33 15.37 8.28 -8.25
N PRO A 34 16.55 8.88 -7.98
CA PRO A 34 17.20 9.79 -8.92
C PRO A 34 17.66 9.12 -10.21
N LEU A 35 17.91 7.81 -10.26
CA LEU A 35 18.21 7.11 -11.53
C LEU A 35 16.95 6.85 -12.37
N ALA A 36 15.79 6.69 -11.74
CA ALA A 36 14.49 6.58 -12.41
C ALA A 36 13.87 7.96 -12.74
N LEU A 37 14.11 8.97 -11.88
CA LEU A 37 13.79 10.38 -12.09
C LEU A 37 14.75 11.04 -13.11
N ALA A 38 15.97 10.52 -13.28
CA ALA A 38 16.91 10.93 -14.33
C ALA A 38 16.81 10.08 -15.59
N ALA A 39 15.68 9.42 -15.84
CA ALA A 39 15.26 9.23 -17.21
C ALA A 39 14.91 10.62 -17.75
N ASP A 40 15.94 11.40 -18.06
CA ASP A 40 15.81 12.77 -18.52
C ASP A 40 14.77 12.77 -19.65
N PRO A 41 13.71 13.59 -19.55
CA PRO A 41 12.79 13.73 -20.66
C PRO A 41 13.62 13.98 -21.92
N ALA A 42 13.41 13.17 -22.96
CA ALA A 42 14.25 13.16 -24.16
C ALA A 42 14.60 14.60 -24.57
N ALA A 43 15.89 14.89 -24.71
CA ALA A 43 16.40 16.25 -24.87
C ALA A 43 15.60 16.99 -25.95
N LEU A 44 15.17 18.21 -25.62
CA LEU A 44 14.43 19.03 -26.57
C LEU A 44 15.37 19.47 -27.69
N PRO A 45 14.91 19.46 -28.96
CA PRO A 45 15.73 19.85 -30.09
C PRO A 45 15.93 21.38 -30.19
N TRP A 46 15.28 22.15 -29.32
CA TRP A 46 15.33 23.61 -29.28
C TRP A 46 15.66 24.13 -27.89
N ARG A 47 16.16 25.37 -27.86
CA ARG A 47 16.36 26.21 -26.68
C ARG A 47 15.68 27.56 -26.86
N GLU A 48 15.36 28.21 -25.75
CA GLU A 48 14.96 29.61 -25.78
C GLU A 48 16.10 30.46 -26.38
N GLY A 49 15.74 31.36 -27.29
CA GLY A 49 16.66 32.14 -28.12
C GLY A 49 16.97 31.52 -29.48
N ASP A 50 16.63 30.26 -29.74
CA ASP A 50 16.86 29.66 -31.06
C ASP A 50 15.99 30.36 -32.12
N SER A 51 16.61 30.67 -33.26
CA SER A 51 15.92 31.25 -34.41
C SER A 51 15.38 30.16 -35.34
N LEU A 52 14.13 30.35 -35.72
CA LEU A 52 13.44 29.70 -36.81
C LEU A 52 13.62 30.53 -38.10
N GLN A 53 13.31 29.96 -39.25
CA GLN A 53 13.24 30.67 -40.52
C GLN A 53 12.23 31.82 -40.46
N ALA A 54 12.36 32.73 -41.42
CA ALA A 54 11.56 33.96 -41.48
C ALA A 54 11.64 34.82 -40.22
N ALA A 55 12.75 34.77 -39.47
CA ALA A 55 13.05 35.59 -38.29
C ALA A 55 12.13 35.40 -37.07
N TRP A 56 11.52 34.21 -36.92
CA TRP A 56 10.87 33.84 -35.66
C TRP A 56 11.92 33.39 -34.63
N THR A 57 11.78 33.80 -33.38
CA THR A 57 12.66 33.39 -32.28
C THR A 57 11.83 32.68 -31.22
N ILE A 58 12.32 31.55 -30.71
CA ILE A 58 11.70 30.83 -29.61
C ILE A 58 11.93 31.63 -28.32
N GLN A 59 10.89 32.25 -27.79
CA GLN A 59 10.95 33.04 -26.57
C GLN A 59 10.72 32.21 -25.31
N SER A 60 9.82 31.22 -25.38
CA SER A 60 9.51 30.34 -24.26
C SER A 60 9.29 28.91 -24.71
N ILE A 61 9.64 27.96 -23.85
CA ILE A 61 9.38 26.54 -24.06
C ILE A 61 8.67 25.97 -22.82
N GLU A 62 7.38 25.66 -22.97
CA GLU A 62 6.56 25.03 -21.94
C GLU A 62 6.38 23.55 -22.25
N ARG A 63 6.89 22.68 -21.37
CA ARG A 63 6.82 21.22 -21.55
C ARG A 63 5.64 20.66 -20.76
N HIS A 64 4.74 19.99 -21.46
CA HIS A 64 3.68 19.16 -20.88
C HIS A 64 3.91 17.68 -21.23
N ALA A 65 3.19 16.78 -20.55
CA ALA A 65 3.32 15.35 -20.81
C ALA A 65 2.83 14.97 -22.23
N GLU A 66 1.82 15.66 -22.73
CA GLU A 66 1.12 15.36 -23.99
C GLU A 66 1.54 16.26 -25.16
N TYR A 67 2.12 17.42 -24.86
CA TYR A 67 2.51 18.41 -25.86
C TYR A 67 3.68 19.28 -25.38
N LEU A 68 4.36 19.89 -26.33
CA LEU A 68 5.36 20.91 -26.11
C LEU A 68 4.81 22.22 -26.69
N ARG A 69 4.78 23.29 -25.90
CA ARG A 69 4.28 24.59 -26.33
C ARG A 69 5.45 25.55 -26.48
N LEU A 70 5.52 26.18 -27.64
CA LEU A 70 6.57 27.12 -28.03
C LEU A 70 5.97 28.51 -28.17
N GLY A 71 6.40 29.45 -27.34
CA GLY A 71 6.12 30.87 -27.53
C GLY A 71 7.13 31.46 -28.51
N LEU A 72 6.65 32.08 -29.59
CA LEU A 72 7.46 32.56 -30.70
C LEU A 72 7.28 34.07 -30.89
N THR A 73 8.36 34.78 -31.22
CA THR A 73 8.31 36.22 -31.52
C THR A 73 8.98 36.57 -32.85
N ARG A 74 8.42 37.54 -33.59
CA ARG A 74 8.97 38.11 -34.83
C ARG A 74 8.47 39.54 -35.03
N ASN A 75 9.37 40.54 -35.13
CA ASN A 75 9.03 41.94 -35.42
C ASN A 75 7.81 42.43 -34.60
N ASP A 76 7.91 42.31 -33.27
CA ASP A 76 6.85 42.60 -32.29
C ASP A 76 5.58 41.74 -32.33
N ARG A 77 5.44 40.82 -33.29
CA ARG A 77 4.37 39.82 -33.29
C ARG A 77 4.74 38.66 -32.37
N ARG A 78 3.76 38.17 -31.62
CA ARG A 78 3.87 36.97 -30.79
C ARG A 78 2.85 35.94 -31.27
N THR A 79 3.21 34.67 -31.19
CA THR A 79 2.26 33.57 -31.37
C THR A 79 2.72 32.35 -30.61
N THR A 80 1.81 31.40 -30.40
CA THR A 80 2.12 30.18 -29.67
C THR A 80 1.77 28.95 -30.51
N VAL A 81 2.70 28.01 -30.60
CA VAL A 81 2.56 26.75 -31.34
C VAL A 81 2.66 25.57 -30.39
N GLU A 82 1.81 24.58 -30.57
CA GLU A 82 1.87 23.30 -29.86
C GLU A 82 2.38 22.18 -30.77
N ILE A 83 3.28 21.37 -30.22
CA ILE A 83 3.74 20.12 -30.81
C ILE A 83 3.16 19.00 -29.97
N THR A 84 2.17 18.31 -30.52
CA THR A 84 1.49 17.19 -29.87
C THR A 84 1.92 15.86 -30.49
N TYR A 85 1.55 14.73 -29.90
CA TYR A 85 1.74 13.44 -30.55
C TYR A 85 0.71 13.26 -31.68
N ARG A 86 1.15 12.82 -32.87
CA ARG A 86 0.31 12.65 -34.06
C ARG A 86 -0.87 11.71 -33.79
N ARG A 87 -2.08 12.23 -33.95
CA ARG A 87 -3.33 11.46 -33.86
C ARG A 87 -3.90 11.11 -35.23
N ASP A 88 -3.81 12.04 -36.18
CA ASP A 88 -4.34 11.89 -37.53
C ASP A 88 -3.21 11.72 -38.55
N PRO A 89 -3.17 10.62 -39.32
CA PRO A 89 -2.24 10.51 -40.43
C PRO A 89 -2.42 11.57 -41.53
N GLY A 90 -3.55 12.26 -41.62
CA GLY A 90 -3.86 13.23 -42.68
C GLY A 90 -3.51 14.70 -42.40
N GLY A 91 -3.02 15.07 -41.20
CA GLY A 91 -2.77 16.47 -40.84
C GLY A 91 -1.67 17.13 -41.70
N SER A 92 -1.94 18.34 -42.22
CA SER A 92 -1.03 19.12 -43.09
C SER A 92 0.33 19.46 -42.44
N PHE A 93 0.37 19.51 -41.11
CA PHE A 93 1.56 19.80 -40.30
C PHE A 93 1.97 18.62 -39.41
N ALA A 94 1.83 17.39 -39.91
CA ALA A 94 2.17 16.16 -39.20
C ALA A 94 3.49 15.53 -39.67
N THR A 95 4.24 14.91 -38.76
CA THR A 95 5.42 14.07 -39.03
C THR A 95 5.14 12.61 -38.67
N LYS A 96 6.12 11.72 -38.50
CA LYS A 96 5.84 10.34 -38.09
C LYS A 96 5.19 10.25 -36.70
N TRP A 97 5.69 11.02 -35.75
CA TRP A 97 5.30 10.98 -34.33
C TRP A 97 4.63 12.25 -33.84
N TYR A 98 4.79 13.38 -34.53
CA TYR A 98 4.36 14.68 -34.05
C TYR A 98 3.28 15.31 -34.93
N GLN A 99 2.46 16.15 -34.31
CA GLN A 99 1.53 17.06 -34.97
C GLN A 99 1.85 18.47 -34.47
N VAL A 100 2.21 19.35 -35.40
CA VAL A 100 2.38 20.78 -35.11
C VAL A 100 1.04 21.46 -35.36
N GLN A 101 0.59 22.29 -34.41
CA GLN A 101 -0.69 22.99 -34.51
C GLN A 101 -0.64 24.31 -33.74
N PRO A 102 -1.51 25.28 -34.07
CA PRO A 102 -1.72 26.45 -33.23
C PRO A 102 -2.07 26.06 -31.79
N ALA A 103 -1.60 26.82 -30.80
CA ALA A 103 -2.17 26.74 -29.46
C ALA A 103 -3.64 27.24 -29.48
N PRO A 104 -4.49 26.84 -28.52
CA PRO A 104 -5.88 27.30 -28.49
C PRO A 104 -6.01 28.83 -28.53
N GLY A 105 -6.75 29.35 -29.52
CA GLY A 105 -6.96 30.80 -29.72
C GLY A 105 -5.87 31.52 -30.51
N GLU A 106 -4.81 30.82 -30.91
CA GLU A 106 -3.69 31.40 -31.66
C GLU A 106 -3.83 31.19 -33.17
N THR A 107 -3.23 32.09 -33.94
CA THR A 107 -3.20 32.04 -35.42
C THR A 107 -1.78 32.23 -35.95
N PRO A 108 -0.87 31.27 -35.70
CA PRO A 108 0.50 31.35 -36.18
C PRO A 108 0.56 31.33 -37.72
N ASP A 109 1.59 31.96 -38.26
CA ASP A 109 1.93 31.92 -39.69
C ASP A 109 2.13 30.46 -40.14
N GLU A 110 1.47 30.04 -41.23
CA GLU A 110 1.61 28.67 -41.75
C GLU A 110 3.07 28.29 -42.04
N ASN A 111 3.90 29.27 -42.41
CA ASN A 111 5.33 29.05 -42.65
C ASN A 111 6.06 28.56 -41.39
N VAL A 112 5.66 29.03 -40.20
CA VAL A 112 6.22 28.57 -38.92
C VAL A 112 5.80 27.14 -38.63
N LEU A 113 4.53 26.80 -38.86
CA LEU A 113 4.03 25.44 -38.65
C LEU A 113 4.73 24.46 -39.60
N ALA A 114 4.91 24.84 -40.87
CA ALA A 114 5.62 24.06 -41.87
C ALA A 114 7.09 23.84 -41.48
N GLU A 115 7.79 24.89 -41.03
CA GLU A 115 9.19 24.76 -40.63
C GLU A 115 9.36 23.88 -39.39
N LEU A 116 8.53 24.06 -38.36
CA LEU A 116 8.58 23.22 -37.16
C LEU A 116 8.34 21.75 -37.51
N ARG A 117 7.38 21.47 -38.41
CA ARG A 117 7.16 20.12 -38.96
C ARG A 117 8.42 19.59 -39.65
N ASP A 118 9.08 20.40 -40.49
CA ASP A 118 10.25 19.96 -41.24
C ASP A 118 11.44 19.67 -40.32
N ARG A 119 11.67 20.51 -39.29
CA ARG A 119 12.68 20.26 -38.26
C ARG A 119 12.39 19.00 -37.46
N LEU A 120 11.13 18.77 -37.10
CA LEU A 120 10.70 17.53 -36.44
C LEU A 120 10.91 16.32 -37.33
N SER A 121 10.58 16.39 -38.62
CA SER A 121 10.81 15.32 -39.57
C SER A 121 12.31 15.00 -39.71
N ALA A 122 13.15 16.03 -39.78
CA ALA A 122 14.60 15.86 -39.77
C ALA A 122 15.10 15.21 -38.47
N LEU A 123 14.58 15.63 -37.31
CA LEU A 123 14.90 15.04 -36.02
C LEU A 123 14.48 13.56 -35.94
N GLU A 124 13.31 13.21 -36.45
CA GLU A 124 12.81 11.83 -36.49
C GLU A 124 13.66 10.90 -37.36
N SER A 125 14.32 11.45 -38.38
CA SER A 125 15.23 10.69 -39.25
C SER A 125 16.56 10.33 -38.57
N GLN A 126 16.89 10.97 -37.45
CA GLN A 126 18.14 10.70 -36.73
C GLN A 126 18.10 9.32 -36.04
N PRO A 127 19.18 8.51 -36.14
CA PRO A 127 19.26 7.22 -35.45
C PRO A 127 19.12 7.39 -33.93
N GLY A 128 18.22 6.64 -33.31
CA GLY A 128 17.98 6.69 -31.86
C GLY A 128 17.01 7.78 -31.41
N HIS A 129 16.35 8.49 -32.33
CA HIS A 129 15.29 9.42 -31.99
C HIS A 129 14.21 8.77 -31.12
N THR A 130 13.94 9.40 -29.97
CA THR A 130 12.87 8.99 -29.04
C THR A 130 11.86 10.14 -28.96
N PRO A 131 10.56 9.89 -29.21
CA PRO A 131 9.54 10.93 -29.14
C PRO A 131 9.53 11.63 -27.79
N PHE A 132 9.58 12.96 -27.80
CA PHE A 132 9.64 13.77 -26.57
C PHE A 132 8.26 14.21 -26.05
N VAL A 133 7.18 13.97 -26.79
CA VAL A 133 5.77 14.08 -26.35
C VAL A 133 5.08 12.73 -26.42
N ARG A 134 4.14 12.46 -25.50
CA ARG A 134 3.45 11.17 -25.38
C ARG A 134 2.08 11.19 -26.04
N SER A 135 1.68 10.07 -26.64
CA SER A 135 0.32 9.88 -27.18
C SER A 135 -0.72 9.89 -26.06
N ARG A 136 -1.79 10.69 -26.23
CA ARG A 136 -2.99 10.67 -25.36
C ARG A 136 -3.91 9.48 -25.64
N SER A 137 -3.62 8.63 -26.64
CA SER A 137 -4.50 7.51 -26.99
C SER A 137 -4.35 6.34 -26.02
N PRO A 138 -5.45 5.68 -25.62
CA PRO A 138 -5.41 4.50 -24.76
C PRO A 138 -4.68 3.35 -25.46
N SER A 139 -3.39 3.19 -25.14
CA SER A 139 -2.56 1.99 -25.35
C SER A 139 -2.80 1.17 -26.64
N LYS A 140 -2.58 1.74 -27.81
CA LYS A 140 -2.05 0.97 -28.95
C LYS A 140 -0.64 1.43 -29.29
N GLN A 141 0.30 1.10 -28.40
CA GLN A 141 1.74 1.17 -28.64
C GLN A 141 2.28 -0.14 -29.25
N PRO A 142 3.47 -0.11 -29.89
CA PRO A 142 3.85 -0.96 -31.02
C PRO A 142 4.04 -2.44 -30.67
N SER A 143 4.07 -3.26 -31.73
CA SER A 143 4.07 -4.72 -31.75
C SER A 143 4.81 -5.39 -30.58
N LYS A 144 4.01 -5.92 -29.65
CA LYS A 144 4.00 -7.35 -29.26
C LYS A 144 5.27 -8.08 -29.70
N ASN A 145 6.20 -8.34 -28.77
CA ASN A 145 6.81 -9.67 -28.54
C ASN A 145 8.19 -9.65 -27.88
N THR A 146 8.94 -8.55 -27.80
CA THR A 146 10.34 -8.66 -27.31
C THR A 146 10.48 -8.35 -25.82
N THR A 147 10.00 -7.19 -25.35
CA THR A 147 10.17 -6.79 -23.93
C THR A 147 9.27 -7.59 -22.98
N THR A 148 8.04 -7.89 -23.42
CA THR A 148 7.11 -8.71 -22.64
C THR A 148 7.59 -10.16 -22.58
N THR A 149 8.11 -10.74 -23.66
CA THR A 149 8.63 -12.13 -23.65
C THR A 149 9.92 -12.24 -22.85
N ILE A 150 10.82 -11.25 -22.86
CA ILE A 150 12.04 -11.28 -22.04
C ILE A 150 11.69 -11.16 -20.55
N THR A 151 10.81 -10.25 -20.15
CA THR A 151 10.37 -10.13 -18.75
C THR A 151 9.53 -11.33 -18.31
N LEU A 152 8.70 -11.89 -19.19
CA LEU A 152 7.88 -13.08 -18.96
C LEU A 152 8.75 -14.35 -18.87
N VAL A 153 9.75 -14.54 -19.74
CA VAL A 153 10.68 -15.70 -19.70
C VAL A 153 11.64 -15.60 -18.51
N VAL A 154 12.10 -14.40 -18.14
CA VAL A 154 12.96 -14.20 -16.98
C VAL A 154 12.20 -14.41 -15.66
N LEU A 155 10.92 -14.01 -15.56
CA LEU A 155 10.12 -14.22 -14.35
C LEU A 155 9.49 -15.62 -14.27
N THR A 156 8.94 -16.17 -15.36
CA THR A 156 8.28 -17.49 -15.38
C THR A 156 9.27 -18.64 -15.54
N GLY A 157 10.21 -18.52 -16.48
CA GLY A 157 11.32 -19.44 -16.65
C GLY A 157 12.25 -19.38 -15.44
N GLY A 158 12.57 -18.18 -14.94
CA GLY A 158 13.39 -18.03 -13.74
C GLY A 158 12.78 -18.65 -12.49
N ALA A 159 11.52 -18.36 -12.15
CA ALA A 159 10.92 -18.87 -10.91
C ALA A 159 10.61 -20.39 -10.97
N ALA A 160 10.04 -20.88 -12.08
CA ALA A 160 9.78 -22.31 -12.24
C ALA A 160 11.08 -23.11 -12.36
N MET A 161 12.09 -22.61 -13.10
CA MET A 161 13.40 -23.25 -13.18
C MET A 161 14.15 -23.14 -11.84
N LEU A 162 14.02 -22.07 -11.04
CA LEU A 162 14.61 -21.99 -9.70
C LEU A 162 13.94 -22.92 -8.69
N VAL A 163 12.63 -23.17 -8.80
CA VAL A 163 11.92 -24.15 -7.96
C VAL A 163 12.31 -25.58 -8.38
N VAL A 164 12.33 -25.87 -9.68
CA VAL A 164 12.73 -27.19 -10.21
C VAL A 164 14.21 -27.46 -9.95
N LEU A 165 15.11 -26.50 -10.23
CA LEU A 165 16.54 -26.59 -9.89
C LEU A 165 16.76 -26.59 -8.38
N GLY A 166 15.94 -25.91 -7.59
CA GLY A 166 16.00 -25.94 -6.13
C GLY A 166 15.63 -27.31 -5.55
N LEU A 167 14.58 -27.92 -6.08
CA LEU A 167 14.15 -29.27 -5.73
C LEU A 167 15.13 -30.34 -6.25
N LEU A 168 15.66 -30.20 -7.46
CA LEU A 168 16.71 -31.07 -8.01
C LEU A 168 18.03 -30.90 -7.24
N ALA A 169 18.44 -29.69 -6.91
CA ALA A 169 19.65 -29.42 -6.12
C ALA A 169 19.52 -29.88 -4.67
N TRP A 170 18.30 -29.89 -4.12
CA TRP A 170 18.02 -30.49 -2.82
C TRP A 170 18.08 -32.02 -2.88
N ARG A 171 17.42 -32.63 -3.88
CA ARG A 171 17.37 -34.09 -4.07
C ARG A 171 18.72 -34.69 -4.44
N LEU A 172 19.57 -33.96 -5.18
CA LEU A 172 20.92 -34.39 -5.59
C LEU A 172 22.02 -33.97 -4.59
N GLY A 173 21.67 -33.36 -3.46
CA GLY A 173 22.65 -32.84 -2.50
C GLY A 173 23.55 -31.70 -3.05
N LEU A 174 23.20 -31.13 -4.20
CA LEU A 174 23.95 -30.05 -4.85
C LEU A 174 23.94 -28.76 -4.02
N PHE A 175 22.95 -28.52 -3.16
CA PHE A 175 22.97 -27.36 -2.25
C PHE A 175 24.21 -27.32 -1.34
N ARG A 176 24.74 -28.49 -0.94
CA ARG A 176 26.01 -28.59 -0.19
C ARG A 176 27.24 -28.32 -1.07
N LYS A 177 27.16 -28.55 -2.38
CA LYS A 177 28.25 -28.30 -3.35
C LYS A 177 28.24 -26.85 -3.85
N ILE A 178 27.06 -26.30 -4.19
CA ILE A 178 26.84 -24.92 -4.59
C ILE A 178 27.14 -23.97 -3.43
N SER A 179 26.76 -24.28 -2.19
CA SER A 179 27.16 -23.45 -1.03
C SER A 179 28.68 -23.42 -0.83
N LYS A 180 29.39 -24.53 -1.07
CA LYS A 180 30.86 -24.57 -1.06
C LYS A 180 31.47 -23.79 -2.23
N ALA A 181 30.87 -23.82 -3.41
CA ALA A 181 31.31 -23.04 -4.58
C ALA A 181 31.04 -21.53 -4.44
N ALA A 182 29.86 -21.15 -3.94
CA ALA A 182 29.49 -19.77 -3.65
C ALA A 182 30.38 -19.16 -2.54
N VAL A 183 30.79 -19.95 -1.55
CA VAL A 183 31.79 -19.54 -0.54
C VAL A 183 33.18 -19.33 -1.17
N ARG A 184 33.52 -20.05 -2.25
CA ARG A 184 34.78 -19.86 -3.00
C ARG A 184 34.74 -18.69 -3.99
N ILE A 185 33.56 -18.33 -4.52
CA ILE A 185 33.36 -17.21 -5.49
C ILE A 185 33.04 -15.89 -4.77
N ALA A 186 32.46 -15.91 -3.56
CA ALA A 186 32.17 -14.73 -2.76
C ALA A 186 33.37 -13.78 -2.52
N PRO A 187 34.62 -14.25 -2.37
CA PRO A 187 35.80 -13.38 -2.32
C PRO A 187 36.02 -12.61 -3.61
N PHE A 188 35.74 -13.22 -4.78
CA PHE A 188 35.91 -12.62 -6.11
C PHE A 188 34.84 -11.55 -6.38
N LEU A 189 33.56 -11.85 -6.11
CA LEU A 189 32.46 -10.87 -6.22
C LEU A 189 32.61 -9.71 -5.22
N SER A 190 33.24 -9.95 -4.06
CA SER A 190 33.54 -8.90 -3.09
C SER A 190 34.69 -7.97 -3.47
N ARG A 191 35.45 -8.28 -4.54
CA ARG A 191 36.53 -7.43 -5.09
C ARG A 191 36.04 -6.49 -6.20
N LEU A 192 34.95 -6.82 -6.89
CA LEU A 192 34.30 -5.95 -7.90
C LEU A 192 33.46 -4.80 -7.30
N TRP A 193 33.39 -4.69 -5.97
CA TRP A 193 32.58 -3.69 -5.26
C TRP A 193 33.46 -2.80 -4.39
N ILE A 194 33.82 -1.62 -4.91
CA ILE A 194 34.61 -0.61 -4.19
C ILE A 194 33.76 -0.07 -3.03
N HIS A 195 34.32 -0.14 -1.81
CA HIS A 195 33.78 0.21 -0.48
C HIS A 195 33.05 -0.86 0.37
N GLY A 196 33.43 -2.14 0.24
CA GLY A 196 32.96 -3.25 1.09
C GLY A 196 33.47 -3.35 2.54
N ARG A 197 34.04 -2.31 3.16
CA ARG A 197 34.48 -2.35 4.59
C ARG A 197 33.40 -1.90 5.58
N CYS A 198 32.56 -0.92 5.23
CA CYS A 198 31.42 -0.52 6.05
C CYS A 198 30.32 -1.61 6.06
N PHE A 199 29.95 -2.14 4.89
CA PHE A 199 28.92 -3.17 4.77
C PHE A 199 29.25 -4.46 5.55
N ARG A 200 30.48 -4.97 5.44
CA ARG A 200 30.94 -6.16 6.20
C ARG A 200 30.98 -5.94 7.72
N ALA A 201 31.25 -4.72 8.20
CA ALA A 201 31.25 -4.39 9.63
C ALA A 201 29.86 -4.07 10.19
N ILE A 202 28.94 -3.58 9.33
CA ILE A 202 27.53 -3.30 9.64
C ILE A 202 26.76 -4.62 9.82
N TRP A 203 26.90 -5.58 8.90
CA TRP A 203 26.11 -6.81 8.93
C TRP A 203 26.61 -7.86 9.95
N ARG A 204 27.92 -7.88 10.24
CA ARG A 204 28.54 -8.75 11.27
C ARG A 204 27.91 -8.64 12.67
N ARG A 205 27.11 -7.60 12.94
CA ARG A 205 26.51 -7.33 14.26
C ARG A 205 24.99 -7.18 14.26
N ILE A 206 24.34 -7.22 13.10
CA ILE A 206 22.87 -7.19 12.98
C ILE A 206 22.29 -8.61 12.98
N ALA A 207 23.05 -9.61 12.54
CA ALA A 207 22.54 -10.97 12.52
C ALA A 207 22.42 -11.55 13.93
N PHE A 208 21.23 -12.12 14.14
CA PHE A 208 20.78 -12.97 15.23
C PHE A 208 21.89 -13.61 16.07
N ASP A 209 21.80 -13.38 17.37
CA ASP A 209 22.62 -14.04 18.37
C ASP A 209 22.13 -15.49 18.54
N GLU A 210 22.48 -16.38 17.60
CA GLU A 210 22.40 -17.84 17.80
C GLU A 210 23.34 -18.32 18.94
N SER A 211 24.13 -17.42 19.53
CA SER A 211 25.04 -17.77 20.63
C SER A 211 24.34 -18.13 21.94
N SER A 212 23.04 -17.82 22.12
CA SER A 212 22.31 -18.26 23.31
C SER A 212 22.10 -19.78 23.33
N ALA A 213 21.96 -20.41 22.16
CA ALA A 213 21.92 -21.87 22.04
C ALA A 213 23.34 -22.48 22.00
N ALA A 214 24.31 -21.77 21.41
CA ALA A 214 25.71 -22.24 21.35
C ALA A 214 26.46 -22.12 22.69
N ARG A 215 26.01 -21.28 23.62
CA ARG A 215 26.62 -21.14 24.96
C ARG A 215 26.47 -22.37 25.87
N LEU A 216 25.69 -23.36 25.47
CA LEU A 216 25.54 -24.63 26.19
C LEU A 216 26.38 -25.79 25.59
N GLY A 217 27.17 -25.58 24.54
CA GLY A 217 27.95 -26.66 23.95
C GLY A 217 29.12 -26.21 23.07
N HIS A 218 30.33 -26.35 23.63
CA HIS A 218 31.64 -26.33 22.98
C HIS A 218 32.20 -25.02 22.41
N ALA A 219 33.25 -24.56 23.08
CA ALA A 219 34.24 -23.59 22.60
C ALA A 219 35.09 -24.22 21.47
N GLY A 220 34.56 -24.24 20.25
CA GLY A 220 35.32 -24.56 19.05
C GLY A 220 35.24 -23.40 18.06
N GLY A 221 36.39 -22.78 17.74
CA GLY A 221 36.52 -21.59 16.90
C GLY A 221 36.14 -21.79 15.44
N ALA A 222 34.85 -21.96 15.13
CA ALA A 222 34.35 -22.01 13.76
C ALA A 222 33.97 -20.61 13.24
N ALA A 223 34.38 -20.34 12.00
CA ALA A 223 34.10 -19.10 11.27
C ALA A 223 32.60 -18.72 11.29
N SER A 224 32.32 -17.42 11.46
CA SER A 224 30.99 -16.88 11.73
C SER A 224 29.93 -17.25 10.64
N PRO A 225 28.76 -17.83 11.02
CA PRO A 225 27.72 -18.33 10.09
C PRO A 225 26.87 -17.27 9.36
N LEU A 226 27.31 -16.01 9.37
CA LEU A 226 26.55 -14.83 8.91
C LEU A 226 25.96 -14.86 7.48
N PRO A 227 26.68 -15.35 6.44
CA PRO A 227 26.14 -15.36 5.07
C PRO A 227 24.89 -16.24 4.93
N ASN A 228 24.84 -17.33 5.71
CA ASN A 228 23.77 -18.31 5.62
C ASN A 228 22.45 -17.78 6.21
N THR A 229 22.51 -16.94 7.24
CA THR A 229 21.30 -16.40 7.89
C THR A 229 20.59 -15.39 7.00
N PHE A 230 21.32 -14.49 6.35
CA PHE A 230 20.72 -13.54 5.40
C PHE A 230 20.09 -14.26 4.22
N ALA A 231 20.83 -15.17 3.58
CA ALA A 231 20.31 -15.94 2.45
C ALA A 231 19.05 -16.74 2.81
N ARG A 232 18.97 -17.29 4.03
CA ARG A 232 17.77 -17.97 4.53
C ARG A 232 16.58 -17.03 4.70
N TRP A 233 16.76 -15.88 5.34
CA TRP A 233 15.66 -14.91 5.53
C TRP A 233 15.23 -14.25 4.22
N PHE A 234 16.19 -13.95 3.35
CA PHE A 234 15.92 -13.45 2.01
C PHE A 234 15.15 -14.49 1.19
N GLY A 235 15.62 -15.73 1.15
CA GLY A 235 14.93 -16.83 0.47
C GLY A 235 13.53 -17.08 1.03
N LEU A 236 13.35 -17.04 2.35
CA LEU A 236 12.04 -17.12 2.98
C LEU A 236 11.15 -15.93 2.60
N GLY A 237 11.70 -14.71 2.56
CA GLY A 237 10.99 -13.51 2.13
C GLY A 237 10.51 -13.61 0.69
N VAL A 238 11.36 -14.09 -0.23
CA VAL A 238 10.98 -14.34 -1.63
C VAL A 238 9.87 -15.40 -1.70
N ILE A 239 9.96 -16.49 -0.94
CA ILE A 239 8.91 -17.52 -0.92
C ILE A 239 7.58 -16.94 -0.42
N ILE A 240 7.59 -16.19 0.69
CA ILE A 240 6.39 -15.54 1.23
C ILE A 240 5.82 -14.56 0.21
N PHE A 241 6.66 -13.72 -0.39
CA PHE A 241 6.25 -12.77 -1.41
C PHE A 241 5.57 -13.48 -2.58
N LEU A 242 6.18 -14.54 -3.11
CA LEU A 242 5.62 -15.30 -4.24
C LEU A 242 4.30 -15.97 -3.88
N ILE A 243 4.18 -16.51 -2.66
CA ILE A 243 2.93 -17.14 -2.20
C ILE A 243 1.83 -16.09 -2.07
N LEU A 244 2.11 -14.94 -1.46
CA LEU A 244 1.15 -13.84 -1.34
C LEU A 244 0.81 -13.27 -2.72
N ALA A 245 1.79 -13.04 -3.58
CA ALA A 245 1.60 -12.55 -4.94
C ALA A 245 0.74 -13.52 -5.75
N MET A 246 1.03 -14.83 -5.70
CA MET A 246 0.21 -15.85 -6.37
C MET A 246 -1.22 -15.78 -5.85
N LYS A 247 -1.45 -15.85 -4.53
CA LYS A 247 -2.82 -15.82 -3.99
C LYS A 247 -3.57 -14.54 -4.36
N ARG A 248 -2.90 -13.40 -4.33
CA ARG A 248 -3.51 -12.08 -4.49
C ARG A 248 -3.73 -11.69 -5.95
N LEU A 249 -2.77 -11.98 -6.82
CA LEU A 249 -2.81 -11.62 -8.24
C LEU A 249 -3.52 -12.67 -9.10
N VAL A 250 -3.47 -13.95 -8.71
CA VAL A 250 -4.03 -15.07 -9.51
C VAL A 250 -5.47 -15.38 -9.12
N LEU A 251 -5.79 -15.44 -7.82
CA LEU A 251 -7.09 -15.94 -7.37
C LEU A 251 -8.20 -14.89 -7.35
N ARG A 252 -7.89 -13.63 -7.67
CA ARG A 252 -8.89 -12.55 -7.65
C ARG A 252 -9.00 -11.87 -9.00
N SER A 253 -9.98 -12.30 -9.77
CA SER A 253 -10.40 -11.66 -11.02
C SER A 253 -11.19 -10.36 -10.82
N GLY A 254 -11.31 -9.89 -9.58
CA GLY A 254 -12.02 -8.68 -9.15
C GLY A 254 -11.08 -7.63 -8.54
N LEU A 255 -9.81 -7.62 -8.94
CA LEU A 255 -8.86 -6.53 -8.71
C LEU A 255 -9.27 -5.25 -9.49
N ALA A 256 -10.57 -4.98 -9.67
CA ALA A 256 -11.07 -3.91 -10.52
C ALA A 256 -11.28 -2.61 -9.75
N ALA A 257 -11.76 -2.66 -8.50
CA ALA A 257 -11.97 -1.45 -7.71
C ALA A 257 -10.72 -1.12 -6.88
N LEU A 258 -10.12 0.05 -7.12
CA LEU A 258 -9.07 0.62 -6.27
C LEU A 258 -9.78 1.29 -5.08
N SER A 259 -9.29 1.08 -3.86
CA SER A 259 -9.87 1.82 -2.74
C SER A 259 -9.55 3.32 -2.88
N PRO A 260 -10.39 4.19 -2.31
CA PRO A 260 -10.08 5.61 -2.19
C PRO A 260 -8.70 5.88 -1.58
N GLU A 261 -8.33 5.12 -0.55
CA GLU A 261 -7.06 5.21 0.20
C GLU A 261 -5.86 4.89 -0.72
N ALA A 262 -5.96 3.81 -1.47
CA ALA A 262 -4.93 3.41 -2.40
C ALA A 262 -4.75 4.42 -3.54
N CYS A 263 -5.87 4.93 -4.05
CA CYS A 263 -5.85 5.93 -5.10
C CYS A 263 -5.26 7.26 -4.62
N HIS A 264 -5.50 7.65 -3.36
CA HIS A 264 -4.84 8.79 -2.72
C HIS A 264 -3.34 8.55 -2.56
N THR A 265 -2.94 7.38 -2.07
CA THR A 265 -1.53 6.99 -1.97
C THR A 265 -0.81 7.12 -3.32
N GLY A 266 -1.46 6.74 -4.42
CA GLY A 266 -0.94 6.96 -5.76
C GLY A 266 -0.92 8.43 -6.18
N GLY A 267 -1.93 9.22 -5.81
CA GLY A 267 -1.93 10.68 -5.97
C GLY A 267 -0.75 11.36 -5.29
N LEU A 268 -0.45 10.94 -4.05
CA LEU A 268 0.73 11.40 -3.32
C LEU A 268 2.03 11.01 -4.02
N ALA A 269 2.14 9.77 -4.48
CA ALA A 269 3.32 9.30 -5.19
C ALA A 269 3.56 10.09 -6.49
N GLU A 270 2.50 10.35 -7.26
CA GLU A 270 2.56 11.18 -8.47
C GLU A 270 2.97 12.61 -8.14
N GLU A 271 2.35 13.22 -7.14
CA GLU A 271 2.66 14.58 -6.69
C GLU A 271 4.12 14.71 -6.27
N PHE A 272 4.63 13.78 -5.46
CA PHE A 272 6.03 13.78 -5.04
C PHE A 272 7.00 13.54 -6.19
N LEU A 273 6.60 12.78 -7.21
CA LEU A 273 7.42 12.57 -8.41
C LEU A 273 7.45 13.81 -9.32
N ARG A 274 6.32 14.51 -9.45
CA ARG A 274 6.17 15.66 -10.36
C ARG A 274 6.66 16.97 -9.76
N HIS A 275 6.26 17.25 -8.52
CA HIS A 275 6.46 18.54 -7.87
C HIS A 275 7.37 18.46 -6.64
N GLY A 276 7.83 17.26 -6.26
CA GLY A 276 8.60 17.07 -5.04
C GLY A 276 7.74 17.30 -3.79
N PHE A 277 8.35 17.79 -2.72
CA PHE A 277 7.65 18.17 -1.50
C PHE A 277 7.28 19.66 -1.54
N SER A 278 6.50 20.05 -2.55
CA SER A 278 6.10 21.44 -2.83
C SER A 278 5.20 22.02 -1.73
N LEU A 279 4.37 21.18 -1.11
CA LEU A 279 3.51 21.55 0.02
C LEU A 279 4.03 20.94 1.34
N PRO A 280 3.62 21.49 2.49
CA PRO A 280 3.88 20.86 3.78
C PRO A 280 3.41 19.41 3.77
N LEU A 281 4.22 18.49 4.32
CA LEU A 281 3.90 17.04 4.32
C LEU A 281 2.50 16.72 4.86
N PHE A 282 1.98 17.56 5.74
CA PHE A 282 0.69 17.37 6.41
C PHE A 282 -0.49 17.88 5.61
N ALA A 283 -0.27 18.75 4.62
CA ALA A 283 -1.30 19.12 3.66
C ALA A 283 -1.79 17.90 2.85
N TYR A 284 -0.97 16.85 2.79
CA TYR A 284 -1.26 15.61 2.09
C TYR A 284 -2.04 14.58 2.91
N ALA A 285 -2.25 14.82 4.21
CA ALA A 285 -3.00 13.92 5.08
C ALA A 285 -4.52 14.20 4.94
N PRO A 286 -5.32 13.27 4.38
CA PRO A 286 -6.75 13.45 4.20
C PRO A 286 -7.50 13.45 5.53
N GLU A 287 -6.94 12.86 6.57
CA GLU A 287 -7.52 12.80 7.90
C GLU A 287 -6.43 13.03 8.98
N PRO A 288 -6.78 13.63 10.13
CA PRO A 288 -5.79 13.99 11.15
C PRO A 288 -5.29 12.75 11.91
N TYR A 289 -6.06 11.66 11.84
CA TYR A 289 -5.75 10.38 12.47
C TYR A 289 -5.04 9.39 11.51
N GLU A 290 -4.84 9.75 10.24
CA GLU A 290 -4.21 8.90 9.21
C GLU A 290 -2.88 9.47 8.67
N PRO A 291 -1.92 9.93 9.50
CA PRO A 291 -0.64 10.42 8.99
C PRO A 291 0.19 9.34 8.28
N GLY A 292 -0.13 8.06 8.51
CA GLY A 292 0.50 6.93 7.84
C GLY A 292 0.41 7.00 6.32
N ILE A 293 -0.68 7.56 5.78
CA ILE A 293 -0.92 7.61 4.33
C ILE A 293 0.08 8.50 3.59
N VAL A 294 0.63 9.53 4.25
CA VAL A 294 1.69 10.37 3.69
C VAL A 294 2.99 9.57 3.55
N ILE A 295 3.32 8.78 4.57
CA ILE A 295 4.50 7.92 4.56
C ILE A 295 4.36 6.84 3.48
N GLU A 296 3.15 6.32 3.32
CA GLU A 296 2.80 5.37 2.27
C GLU A 296 2.94 5.96 0.87
N GLY A 297 2.49 7.21 0.66
CA GLY A 297 2.74 7.96 -0.57
C GLY A 297 4.23 8.08 -0.87
N ILE A 298 5.05 8.40 0.13
CA ILE A 298 6.52 8.43 0.01
C ILE A 298 7.08 7.04 -0.35
N LEU A 299 6.57 5.98 0.27
CA LEU A 299 6.98 4.60 -0.02
C LEU A 299 6.52 4.13 -1.41
N ALA A 300 5.47 4.72 -1.97
CA ALA A 300 4.94 4.45 -3.31
C ALA A 300 5.76 5.11 -4.43
N VAL A 301 6.43 6.24 -4.17
CA VAL A 301 7.33 6.92 -5.12
C VAL A 301 8.27 5.96 -5.86
N PRO A 302 9.08 5.09 -5.21
CA PRO A 302 9.97 4.19 -5.93
C PRO A 302 9.24 3.16 -6.80
N TYR A 303 8.01 2.76 -6.44
CA TYR A 303 7.23 1.83 -7.27
C TYR A 303 6.66 2.55 -8.48
N PHE A 304 6.17 3.79 -8.31
CA PHE A 304 5.67 4.60 -9.41
C PHE A 304 6.79 5.00 -10.38
N ALA A 305 7.98 5.29 -9.86
CA ALA A 305 9.15 5.57 -10.68
C ALA A 305 9.56 4.34 -11.53
N LEU A 306 9.43 3.13 -11.00
CA LEU A 306 9.84 1.88 -11.69
C LEU A 306 8.75 1.29 -12.60
N PHE A 307 7.48 1.41 -12.22
CA PHE A 307 6.34 0.74 -12.85
C PHE A 307 5.29 1.71 -13.44
N GLY A 308 5.60 3.01 -13.45
CA GLY A 308 4.68 4.08 -13.86
C GLY A 308 3.52 4.28 -12.88
N HIS A 309 2.56 5.13 -13.27
CA HIS A 309 1.29 5.37 -12.56
C HIS A 309 0.31 4.19 -12.68
N SER A 310 0.82 2.97 -12.53
CA SER A 310 0.05 1.74 -12.69
C SER A 310 -0.46 1.24 -11.35
N ARG A 311 -1.62 0.59 -11.36
CA ARG A 311 -2.16 -0.07 -10.17
C ARG A 311 -1.23 -1.17 -9.66
N LEU A 312 -0.46 -1.77 -10.55
CA LEU A 312 0.58 -2.73 -10.21
C LEU A 312 1.61 -2.13 -9.25
N ALA A 313 1.99 -0.85 -9.41
CA ALA A 313 2.94 -0.18 -8.52
C ALA A 313 2.46 -0.19 -7.06
N LEU A 314 1.20 0.20 -6.84
CA LEU A 314 0.58 0.18 -5.52
C LEU A 314 0.47 -1.25 -4.96
N LEU A 315 0.00 -2.21 -5.77
CA LEU A 315 -0.12 -3.61 -5.35
C LEU A 315 1.24 -4.22 -4.95
N LEU A 316 2.33 -3.88 -5.65
CA LEU A 316 3.68 -4.33 -5.33
C LEU A 316 4.17 -3.77 -4.00
N LEU A 317 3.86 -2.51 -3.71
CA LEU A 317 4.16 -1.91 -2.41
C LEU A 317 3.40 -2.63 -1.28
N THR A 318 2.11 -2.89 -1.45
CA THR A 318 1.29 -3.60 -0.47
C THR A 318 1.75 -5.04 -0.25
N LEU A 319 2.12 -5.73 -1.33
CA LEU A 319 2.74 -7.05 -1.27
C LEU A 319 4.07 -7.00 -0.49
N THR A 320 4.85 -5.95 -0.68
CA THR A 320 6.12 -5.75 0.02
C THR A 320 5.88 -5.54 1.51
N ILE A 321 4.96 -4.65 1.90
CA ILE A 321 4.60 -4.42 3.30
C ILE A 321 4.04 -5.69 3.94
N SER A 322 3.12 -6.38 3.26
CA SER A 322 2.58 -7.67 3.74
C SER A 322 3.65 -8.75 3.90
N THR A 323 4.63 -8.79 3.00
CA THR A 323 5.77 -9.72 3.10
C THR A 323 6.62 -9.39 4.33
N PHE A 324 6.90 -8.11 4.58
CA PHE A 324 7.60 -7.69 5.79
C PHE A 324 6.80 -8.00 7.06
N SER A 325 5.48 -7.81 7.06
CA SER A 325 4.60 -8.17 8.17
C SER A 325 4.65 -9.67 8.46
N ALA A 326 4.54 -10.51 7.42
CA ALA A 326 4.62 -11.96 7.55
C ALA A 326 6.01 -12.42 8.02
N LEU A 327 7.10 -11.80 7.55
CA LEU A 327 8.45 -12.08 8.05
C LEU A 327 8.61 -11.69 9.53
N ALA A 328 8.06 -10.55 9.94
CA ALA A 328 8.06 -10.12 11.32
C ALA A 328 7.24 -11.08 12.20
N ALA A 329 6.07 -11.50 11.74
CA ALA A 329 5.23 -12.51 12.39
C ALA A 329 5.97 -13.86 12.53
N VAL A 330 6.63 -14.34 11.47
CA VAL A 330 7.47 -15.54 11.54
C VAL A 330 8.58 -15.37 12.57
N ALA A 331 9.29 -14.24 12.59
CA ALA A 331 10.31 -13.98 13.59
C ALA A 331 9.76 -14.01 15.03
N LEU A 332 8.52 -13.55 15.22
CA LEU A 332 7.82 -13.57 16.51
C LEU A 332 7.45 -15.00 16.90
N LEU A 333 6.92 -15.79 15.95
CA LEU A 333 6.61 -17.21 16.12
C LEU A 333 7.84 -18.03 16.52
N ARG A 334 9.00 -17.79 15.88
CA ARG A 334 10.27 -18.46 16.23
C ARG A 334 10.70 -18.16 17.67
N ARG A 335 10.50 -16.93 18.13
CA ARG A 335 10.80 -16.52 19.51
C ARG A 335 9.85 -17.18 20.50
N LEU A 336 8.58 -17.27 20.13
CA LEU A 336 7.57 -17.95 20.94
C LEU A 336 7.91 -19.44 21.12
N GLU A 337 8.31 -20.15 20.06
CA GLU A 337 8.78 -21.54 20.17
C GLU A 337 10.00 -21.69 21.08
N ALA A 338 10.94 -20.74 21.01
CA ALA A 338 12.11 -20.73 21.87
C ALA A 338 11.72 -20.55 23.35
N ASP A 339 10.80 -19.64 23.66
CA ASP A 339 10.25 -19.43 25.02
C ASP A 339 9.56 -20.66 25.59
N LEU A 340 8.82 -21.36 24.72
CA LEU A 340 8.10 -22.56 25.09
C LEU A 340 9.05 -23.73 25.40
N GLY A 341 10.33 -23.61 25.07
CA GLY A 341 11.30 -24.71 25.08
C GLY A 341 10.97 -25.76 24.02
N TRP A 342 10.20 -25.39 23.00
CA TRP A 342 9.71 -26.30 21.96
C TRP A 342 10.59 -26.26 20.70
N PHE A 343 11.58 -25.38 20.68
CA PHE A 343 12.40 -25.15 19.51
C PHE A 343 13.11 -26.43 19.05
N SER A 344 12.76 -26.88 17.86
CA SER A 344 13.55 -27.84 17.07
C SER A 344 13.47 -27.40 15.61
N PRO A 345 14.49 -27.65 14.78
CA PRO A 345 14.47 -27.24 13.37
C PRO A 345 13.24 -27.77 12.61
N ARG A 346 12.82 -29.00 12.93
CA ARG A 346 11.65 -29.64 12.32
C ARG A 346 10.34 -28.97 12.76
N ARG A 347 10.10 -28.81 14.07
CA ARG A 347 8.89 -28.14 14.57
C ARG A 347 8.80 -26.72 14.06
N ASN A 348 9.92 -26.01 14.05
CA ASN A 348 9.99 -24.66 13.55
C ASN A 348 9.56 -24.56 12.08
N ALA A 349 10.07 -25.46 11.23
CA ALA A 349 9.64 -25.53 9.84
C ALA A 349 8.14 -25.87 9.72
N LEU A 350 7.61 -26.78 10.55
CA LEU A 350 6.19 -27.13 10.57
C LEU A 350 5.31 -25.97 11.04
N ALA A 351 5.72 -25.23 12.08
CA ALA A 351 5.00 -24.08 12.61
C ALA A 351 4.98 -22.92 11.61
N ILE A 352 6.12 -22.63 10.99
CA ILE A 352 6.20 -21.62 9.91
C ILE A 352 5.34 -22.06 8.72
N GLY A 353 5.44 -23.32 8.30
CA GLY A 353 4.63 -23.87 7.22
C GLY A 353 3.14 -23.74 7.52
N ALA A 354 2.69 -24.17 8.70
CA ALA A 354 1.31 -24.06 9.15
C ALA A 354 0.84 -22.60 9.26
N PHE A 355 1.68 -21.70 9.76
CA PHE A 355 1.36 -20.28 9.84
C PHE A 355 1.18 -19.64 8.45
N LEU A 356 2.15 -19.83 7.55
CA LEU A 356 2.06 -19.29 6.18
C LEU A 356 0.86 -19.86 5.45
N LEU A 357 0.60 -21.14 5.66
CA LEU A 357 -0.57 -21.81 5.13
C LEU A 357 -1.87 -21.19 5.64
N LEU A 358 -2.02 -20.98 6.94
CA LEU A 358 -3.19 -20.32 7.53
C LEU A 358 -3.36 -18.89 7.01
N LEU A 359 -2.26 -18.15 6.86
CA LEU A 359 -2.27 -16.81 6.26
C LEU A 359 -2.74 -16.86 4.80
N VAL A 360 -2.39 -17.92 4.09
CA VAL A 360 -2.70 -18.16 2.67
C VAL A 360 -4.01 -18.93 2.51
N THR A 361 -4.70 -19.29 3.59
CA THR A 361 -6.08 -19.79 3.59
C THR A 361 -6.99 -18.93 4.45
N SER A 362 -6.53 -17.74 4.82
CA SER A 362 -7.32 -16.74 5.54
C SER A 362 -8.60 -16.40 4.79
N SER A 363 -9.57 -15.85 5.51
CA SER A 363 -10.87 -15.46 4.96
C SER A 363 -10.76 -14.51 3.78
N HIS A 364 -11.83 -14.48 2.99
CA HIS A 364 -11.94 -13.60 1.83
C HIS A 364 -11.76 -12.13 2.20
N PHE A 365 -12.28 -11.73 3.36
CA PHE A 365 -12.17 -10.37 3.84
C PHE A 365 -10.73 -10.03 4.24
N PHE A 366 -10.05 -10.88 5.03
CA PHE A 366 -8.64 -10.63 5.36
C PHE A 366 -7.80 -10.48 4.09
N LEU A 367 -8.04 -11.35 3.10
CA LEU A 367 -7.35 -11.25 1.83
C LEU A 367 -7.66 -9.96 1.10
N PHE A 368 -8.92 -9.58 1.03
CA PHE A 368 -9.37 -8.34 0.38
C PHE A 368 -8.63 -7.14 0.94
N LYS A 369 -8.74 -6.91 2.25
CA LYS A 369 -8.09 -5.79 2.90
C LYS A 369 -6.56 -5.92 2.94
N SER A 370 -6.02 -7.14 2.87
CA SER A 370 -4.57 -7.32 2.73
C SER A 370 -4.05 -7.03 1.32
N ILE A 371 -4.92 -7.02 0.31
CA ILE A 371 -4.62 -6.63 -1.09
C ILE A 371 -4.83 -5.13 -1.28
N ASP A 372 -5.69 -4.54 -0.46
CA ASP A 372 -6.03 -3.14 -0.53
C ASP A 372 -4.77 -2.28 -0.46
N PRO A 373 -4.48 -1.47 -1.49
CA PRO A 373 -3.19 -0.83 -1.54
C PRO A 373 -3.01 0.34 -0.59
N LEU A 374 -2.66 0.04 0.66
CA LEU A 374 -2.25 1.00 1.69
C LEU A 374 -3.33 1.98 2.14
N GLY A 375 -3.13 2.51 3.35
CA GLY A 375 -3.97 3.51 3.98
C GLY A 375 -4.95 2.97 4.99
N ASP A 376 -4.75 1.76 5.54
CA ASP A 376 -5.63 1.40 6.66
C ASP A 376 -5.14 0.25 7.59
N HIS A 377 -4.48 -0.84 7.13
CA HIS A 377 -4.31 -2.02 8.03
C HIS A 377 -3.04 -2.90 7.92
N ASN A 378 -2.32 -2.96 6.79
CA ASN A 378 -1.19 -3.92 6.66
C ASN A 378 0.10 -3.39 7.29
N GLU A 379 0.30 -2.09 7.15
CA GLU A 379 1.29 -1.26 7.81
C GLU A 379 1.07 -1.25 9.33
N ALA A 380 -0.19 -1.22 9.79
CA ALA A 380 -0.54 -1.37 11.20
C ALA A 380 0.00 -2.69 11.76
N ALA A 381 -0.32 -3.79 11.07
CA ALA A 381 0.17 -5.12 11.42
C ALA A 381 1.70 -5.16 11.41
N LEU A 382 2.36 -4.57 10.41
CA LEU A 382 3.82 -4.44 10.38
C LEU A 382 4.36 -3.72 11.61
N CYS A 383 3.81 -2.53 11.93
CA CYS A 383 4.17 -1.72 13.09
C CYS A 383 4.01 -2.52 14.38
N ILE A 384 2.87 -3.18 14.58
CA ILE A 384 2.59 -4.04 15.74
C ILE A 384 3.62 -5.17 15.83
N PHE A 385 3.85 -5.92 14.76
CA PHE A 385 4.82 -7.03 14.78
C PHE A 385 6.23 -6.55 15.08
N VAL A 386 6.65 -5.43 14.48
CA VAL A 386 7.95 -4.84 14.76
C VAL A 386 8.02 -4.43 16.23
N ILE A 387 7.05 -3.69 16.77
CA ILE A 387 7.05 -3.29 18.19
C ILE A 387 7.11 -4.50 19.13
N LEU A 388 6.31 -5.55 18.88
CA LEU A 388 6.35 -6.78 19.68
C LEU A 388 7.72 -7.50 19.58
N LEU A 389 8.35 -7.52 18.40
CA LEU A 389 9.71 -8.04 18.25
C LEU A 389 10.75 -7.19 19.00
N LEU A 390 10.60 -5.86 18.98
CA LEU A 390 11.47 -4.94 19.71
C LEU A 390 11.30 -5.12 21.22
N LEU A 391 10.06 -5.29 21.71
CA LEU A 391 9.75 -5.66 23.08
C LEU A 391 10.45 -6.98 23.44
N PHE A 392 10.31 -8.03 22.64
CA PHE A 392 10.94 -9.31 22.96
C PHE A 392 12.46 -9.20 22.99
N ARG A 393 13.06 -8.42 22.08
CA ARG A 393 14.52 -8.15 22.10
C ARG A 393 14.97 -7.36 23.32
N ARG A 394 14.12 -6.48 23.82
CA ARG A 394 14.37 -5.67 25.02
C ARG A 394 14.43 -6.55 26.26
N ILE A 395 13.54 -7.53 26.37
CA ILE A 395 13.53 -8.56 27.43
C ILE A 395 14.87 -9.32 27.44
N GLU A 396 15.42 -9.63 26.26
CA GLU A 396 16.65 -10.40 26.11
C GLU A 396 17.95 -9.62 26.38
N ASN A 397 17.98 -8.28 26.28
CA ASN A 397 19.25 -7.55 26.32
C ASN A 397 19.15 -6.08 26.79
N SER A 398 19.99 -5.69 27.77
CA SER A 398 19.68 -4.59 28.71
C SER A 398 20.37 -3.24 28.51
N SER A 399 21.16 -3.03 27.44
CA SER A 399 21.90 -1.76 27.31
C SER A 399 20.96 -0.55 27.09
N MET A 400 21.21 0.53 27.83
CA MET A 400 20.39 1.75 27.83
C MET A 400 20.30 2.39 26.44
N LYS A 401 21.39 2.42 25.66
CA LYS A 401 21.40 2.97 24.30
C LYS A 401 20.54 2.18 23.33
N ARG A 402 20.60 0.84 23.41
CA ARG A 402 19.77 -0.02 22.57
C ARG A 402 18.31 0.14 22.94
N ARG A 403 18.02 0.17 24.24
CA ARG A 403 16.69 0.44 24.78
C ARG A 403 16.12 1.75 24.24
N ALA A 404 16.86 2.86 24.36
CA ALA A 404 16.44 4.14 23.82
C ALA A 404 16.17 4.07 22.31
N ALA A 405 17.05 3.45 21.52
CA ALA A 405 16.82 3.28 20.09
C ALA A 405 15.56 2.46 19.76
N LEU A 406 15.25 1.40 20.53
CA LEU A 406 14.02 0.62 20.35
C LEU A 406 12.78 1.46 20.65
N TRP A 407 12.82 2.28 21.70
CA TRP A 407 11.73 3.17 22.07
C TRP A 407 11.53 4.31 21.08
N ILE A 408 12.60 4.88 20.51
CA ILE A 408 12.50 5.84 19.39
C ILE A 408 11.78 5.19 18.20
N VAL A 409 12.15 3.95 17.84
CA VAL A 409 11.47 3.26 16.74
C VAL A 409 10.01 2.97 17.07
N ALA A 410 9.69 2.56 18.30
CA ALA A 410 8.30 2.34 18.72
C ALA A 410 7.47 3.64 18.67
N GLY A 411 8.04 4.76 19.12
CA GLY A 411 7.41 6.08 19.01
C GLY A 411 7.17 6.48 17.56
N LEU A 412 8.16 6.27 16.69
CA LEU A 412 8.01 6.54 15.26
C LEU A 412 6.90 5.67 14.65
N LEU A 413 6.90 4.36 14.90
CA LEU A 413 5.86 3.46 14.37
C LEU A 413 4.45 3.83 14.86
N ASN A 414 4.30 4.27 16.11
CA ASN A 414 3.02 4.77 16.60
C ASN A 414 2.62 6.10 15.96
N SER A 415 3.56 6.94 15.54
CA SER A 415 3.26 8.14 14.76
C SER A 415 2.82 7.83 13.34
N ILE A 416 3.22 6.67 12.79
CA ILE A 416 2.71 6.18 11.50
C ILE A 416 1.30 5.63 11.68
N HIS A 417 1.07 4.83 12.73
CA HIS A 417 -0.19 4.14 12.91
C HIS A 417 -0.57 4.01 14.39
N MET A 418 -1.65 4.66 14.81
CA MET A 418 -2.08 4.68 16.22
C MET A 418 -2.51 3.31 16.75
N GLY A 419 -2.97 2.39 15.90
CA GLY A 419 -3.32 1.02 16.28
C GLY A 419 -2.17 0.22 16.95
N SER A 420 -0.92 0.66 16.83
CA SER A 420 0.22 0.02 17.52
C SER A 420 0.47 0.54 18.95
N LEU A 421 -0.32 1.51 19.43
CA LEU A 421 -0.28 2.02 20.81
C LEU A 421 -0.50 0.90 21.83
N LEU A 422 -1.40 -0.05 21.56
CA LEU A 422 -1.66 -1.16 22.47
C LEU A 422 -0.41 -2.05 22.69
N ALA A 423 0.29 -2.40 21.61
CA ALA A 423 1.53 -3.18 21.69
C ALA A 423 2.62 -2.42 22.47
N THR A 424 2.65 -1.09 22.31
CA THR A 424 3.56 -0.19 23.01
C THR A 424 3.23 -0.07 24.50
N GLY A 425 1.94 0.04 24.86
CA GLY A 425 1.48 0.08 26.23
C GLY A 425 1.84 -1.19 27.00
N LEU A 426 1.68 -2.36 26.36
CA LEU A 426 2.14 -3.64 26.92
C LEU A 426 3.67 -3.69 27.10
N ALA A 427 4.41 -3.15 26.14
CA ALA A 427 5.86 -3.03 26.25
C ALA A 427 6.29 -2.13 27.43
N ALA A 428 5.58 -1.03 27.64
CA ALA A 428 5.84 -0.10 28.74
C ALA A 428 5.48 -0.72 30.10
N ALA A 429 4.32 -1.36 30.20
CA ALA A 429 3.88 -2.07 31.40
C ALA A 429 4.86 -3.18 31.80
N HIS A 430 5.38 -3.92 30.81
CA HIS A 430 6.43 -4.89 31.03
C HIS A 430 7.69 -4.25 31.61
N GLU A 431 8.16 -3.17 31.00
CA GLU A 431 9.36 -2.47 31.45
C GLU A 431 9.19 -1.96 32.88
N ALA A 432 8.06 -1.36 33.21
CA ALA A 432 7.73 -0.92 34.56
C ALA A 432 7.76 -2.08 35.56
N ARG A 433 7.19 -3.24 35.21
CA ARG A 433 7.16 -4.43 36.08
C ARG A 433 8.54 -5.05 36.32
N CYS A 434 9.42 -5.06 35.32
CA CYS A 434 10.76 -5.67 35.43
C CYS A 434 11.76 -4.81 36.21
N LEU A 435 11.45 -3.53 36.40
CA LEU A 435 12.29 -2.58 37.10
C LEU A 435 12.04 -2.67 38.61
N ARG A 436 13.00 -3.23 39.36
CA ARG A 436 12.99 -3.10 40.84
C ARG A 436 13.03 -1.61 41.20
N PRO A 437 12.26 -1.18 42.22
CA PRO A 437 12.23 0.22 42.64
C PRO A 437 13.62 0.63 43.12
N SER A 438 14.37 1.27 42.22
CA SER A 438 15.71 1.78 42.45
C SER A 438 15.86 3.04 41.63
N ARG A 439 16.66 3.99 42.12
CA ARG A 439 16.87 5.26 41.40
C ARG A 439 17.37 5.07 39.97
N LYS A 440 18.23 4.07 39.72
CA LYS A 440 18.72 3.70 38.38
C LYS A 440 17.60 3.15 37.47
N ALA A 441 16.65 2.44 38.05
CA ALA A 441 15.51 1.90 37.33
C ALA A 441 14.54 3.03 36.90
N ILE A 442 14.25 3.97 37.80
CA ILE A 442 13.44 5.15 37.51
C ILE A 442 14.07 5.99 36.40
N LEU A 443 15.37 6.29 36.49
CA LEU A 443 16.10 7.00 35.43
C LEU A 443 16.10 6.24 34.10
N GLY A 444 16.16 4.91 34.16
CA GLY A 444 16.04 4.05 32.99
C GLY A 444 14.66 4.14 32.32
N LEU A 445 13.59 4.17 33.12
CA LEU A 445 12.21 4.33 32.65
C LEU A 445 11.98 5.71 32.05
N LEU A 446 12.44 6.77 32.73
CA LEU A 446 12.40 8.14 32.20
C LEU A 446 13.19 8.27 30.89
N GLY A 447 14.35 7.61 30.79
CA GLY A 447 15.12 7.57 29.55
C GLY A 447 14.40 6.84 28.42
N SER A 448 13.69 5.74 28.73
CA SER A 448 12.83 5.02 27.77
C SER A 448 11.65 5.88 27.32
N ALA A 449 10.97 6.55 28.27
CA ALA A 449 9.85 7.43 27.99
C ALA A 449 10.28 8.62 27.14
N GLY A 450 11.39 9.29 27.49
CA GLY A 450 11.94 10.39 26.69
C GLY A 450 12.36 9.94 25.29
N ALA A 451 12.95 8.74 25.15
CA ALA A 451 13.29 8.17 23.86
C ALA A 451 12.04 7.82 23.02
N TYR A 452 10.99 7.33 23.66
CA TYR A 452 9.70 7.08 23.03
C TYR A 452 9.06 8.37 22.53
N LEU A 453 9.00 9.41 23.37
CA LEU A 453 8.47 10.74 23.02
C LEU A 453 9.26 11.38 21.88
N LEU A 454 10.59 11.20 21.85
CA LEU A 454 11.42 11.62 20.73
C LEU A 454 11.05 10.90 19.43
N GLY A 455 10.77 9.60 19.49
CA GLY A 455 10.25 8.85 18.35
C GLY A 455 8.87 9.30 17.91
N LEU A 456 8.00 9.60 18.88
CA LEU A 456 6.62 10.05 18.69
C LEU A 456 6.54 11.52 18.27
N THR A 457 7.66 12.25 18.22
CA THR A 457 7.67 13.69 17.92
C THR A 457 6.94 14.05 16.62
N PRO A 458 7.04 13.29 15.51
CA PRO A 458 6.22 13.55 14.32
C PRO A 458 4.71 13.47 14.59
N GLY A 459 4.28 12.49 15.39
CA GLY A 459 2.88 12.30 15.78
C GLY A 459 2.41 13.36 16.80
N ILE A 460 3.24 13.74 17.76
CA ILE A 460 2.92 14.84 18.70
C ILE A 460 2.81 16.16 17.95
N TRP A 461 3.77 16.45 17.09
CA TRP A 461 3.75 17.64 16.25
C TRP A 461 2.48 17.66 15.40
N LEU A 462 2.09 16.53 14.81
CA LEU A 462 0.82 16.41 14.09
C LEU A 462 -0.35 16.72 15.01
N THR A 463 -0.50 16.00 16.13
CA THR A 463 -1.60 16.20 17.09
C THR A 463 -1.74 17.67 17.50
N LEU A 464 -0.63 18.36 17.75
CA LEU A 464 -0.63 19.77 18.14
C LEU A 464 -1.07 20.69 16.99
N ASN A 465 -0.60 20.47 15.76
CA ASN A 465 -0.99 21.27 14.59
C ASN A 465 -2.40 20.93 14.09
N THR A 466 -2.96 19.80 14.50
CA THR A 466 -4.34 19.41 14.21
C THR A 466 -5.30 19.77 15.34
N GLU A 467 -4.90 20.61 16.29
CA GLU A 467 -5.67 20.99 17.49
C GLU A 467 -6.31 19.78 18.21
N PHE A 468 -5.57 18.67 18.32
CA PHE A 468 -6.05 17.42 18.91
C PHE A 468 -7.28 16.80 18.23
N SER A 469 -7.64 17.20 17.01
CA SER A 469 -8.76 16.61 16.26
C SER A 469 -8.63 15.10 16.02
N ASN A 470 -7.40 14.58 15.95
CA ASN A 470 -7.15 13.15 15.94
C ASN A 470 -7.54 12.46 17.26
N ILE A 471 -7.34 13.11 18.40
CA ILE A 471 -7.84 12.63 19.70
C ILE A 471 -9.36 12.72 19.74
N ALA A 472 -9.95 13.85 19.33
CA ALA A 472 -11.40 14.02 19.27
C ALA A 472 -12.06 12.97 18.37
N PHE A 473 -11.42 12.61 17.25
CA PHE A 473 -11.88 11.51 16.39
C PHE A 473 -11.81 10.15 17.09
N VAL A 474 -10.70 9.86 17.78
CA VAL A 474 -10.60 8.64 18.60
C VAL A 474 -11.69 8.66 19.67
N GLU A 475 -11.94 9.78 20.33
CA GLU A 475 -13.02 9.91 21.31
C GLU A 475 -14.41 9.67 20.68
N ASP A 476 -14.74 10.28 19.54
CA ASP A 476 -15.99 10.03 18.80
C ASP A 476 -16.16 8.54 18.48
N LYS A 477 -15.08 7.88 18.02
CA LYS A 477 -15.13 6.45 17.70
C LYS A 477 -15.35 5.60 18.94
N PHE A 478 -14.63 5.85 20.03
CA PHE A 478 -14.68 5.00 21.22
C PHE A 478 -15.87 5.25 22.15
N PHE A 479 -16.48 6.44 22.14
CA PHE A 479 -17.48 6.81 23.16
C PHE A 479 -18.92 6.94 22.65
N HIS A 480 -19.20 6.81 21.35
CA HIS A 480 -20.55 7.05 20.80
C HIS A 480 -21.46 5.81 20.62
N ALA A 481 -20.99 4.58 20.85
CA ALA A 481 -21.87 3.40 20.75
C ALA A 481 -22.06 2.69 22.08
N GLY A 482 -23.26 2.15 22.31
CA GLY A 482 -23.55 1.33 23.47
C GLY A 482 -22.70 0.06 23.47
N PHE A 483 -21.94 -0.18 24.54
CA PHE A 483 -21.00 -1.31 24.66
C PHE A 483 -21.61 -2.68 24.28
N ILE A 484 -22.86 -2.94 24.65
CA ILE A 484 -23.54 -4.23 24.39
C ILE A 484 -23.85 -4.41 22.90
N GLU A 485 -24.43 -3.39 22.25
CA GLU A 485 -24.76 -3.42 20.83
C GLU A 485 -23.49 -3.60 19.98
N SER A 486 -22.45 -2.88 20.37
CA SER A 486 -21.11 -2.96 19.79
C SER A 486 -20.53 -4.37 19.90
N LEU A 487 -20.65 -5.00 21.06
CA LEU A 487 -20.13 -6.35 21.29
C LEU A 487 -20.86 -7.41 20.46
N LEU A 488 -22.18 -7.30 20.29
CA LEU A 488 -22.96 -8.21 19.44
C LEU A 488 -22.58 -8.05 17.96
N VAL A 489 -22.49 -6.82 17.47
CA VAL A 489 -22.13 -6.54 16.07
C VAL A 489 -20.67 -6.92 15.78
N GLN A 490 -19.78 -6.76 16.75
CA GLN A 490 -18.39 -7.19 16.64
C GLN A 490 -18.26 -8.71 16.70
N ALA A 491 -19.09 -9.42 17.47
CA ALA A 491 -19.15 -10.87 17.43
C ALA A 491 -19.58 -11.37 16.05
N ASP A 492 -20.60 -10.76 15.47
CA ASP A 492 -21.05 -11.07 14.11
C ASP A 492 -20.01 -10.75 13.05
N SER A 493 -19.32 -9.60 13.18
CA SER A 493 -18.20 -9.23 12.31
C SER A 493 -17.05 -10.23 12.43
N PHE A 494 -16.70 -10.63 13.65
CA PHE A 494 -15.69 -11.65 13.91
C PHE A 494 -16.07 -13.02 13.31
N PHE A 495 -17.35 -13.41 13.36
CA PHE A 495 -17.82 -14.60 12.66
C PHE A 495 -17.71 -14.46 11.16
N PHE A 496 -18.08 -13.30 10.61
CA PHE A 496 -17.91 -13.01 9.19
C PHE A 496 -16.44 -13.09 8.76
N PHE A 497 -15.50 -12.59 9.57
CA PHE A 497 -14.06 -12.73 9.35
C PHE A 497 -13.56 -14.15 9.27
N LEU A 498 -14.32 -15.11 9.80
CA LEU A 498 -14.00 -16.52 9.74
C LEU A 498 -14.87 -17.25 8.72
N ASP A 499 -15.48 -16.52 7.78
CA ASP A 499 -16.46 -17.04 6.81
C ASP A 499 -17.60 -17.78 7.52
N GLN A 500 -18.11 -17.22 8.63
CA GLN A 500 -19.13 -17.80 9.52
C GLN A 500 -18.73 -19.15 10.16
N LYS A 501 -17.43 -19.48 10.21
CA LYS A 501 -16.95 -20.70 10.87
C LYS A 501 -16.83 -20.51 12.38
N LEU A 502 -17.97 -20.51 13.07
CA LEU A 502 -18.10 -20.44 14.55
C LEU A 502 -17.09 -21.35 15.27
N ALA A 503 -16.88 -22.58 14.76
CA ALA A 503 -15.93 -23.52 15.33
C ALA A 503 -14.48 -22.98 15.35
N VAL A 504 -14.04 -22.26 14.31
CA VAL A 504 -12.69 -21.68 14.24
C VAL A 504 -12.55 -20.53 15.24
N ALA A 505 -13.58 -19.70 15.38
CA ALA A 505 -13.66 -18.61 16.37
C ALA A 505 -13.48 -19.13 17.79
N ILE A 506 -14.31 -20.12 18.16
CA ILE A 506 -14.26 -20.76 19.48
C ILE A 506 -12.88 -21.38 19.71
N LEU A 507 -12.33 -22.09 18.73
CA LEU A 507 -11.00 -22.68 18.84
C LEU A 507 -9.90 -21.63 19.09
N ILE A 508 -9.93 -20.49 18.41
CA ILE A 508 -8.98 -19.40 18.62
C ILE A 508 -9.08 -18.84 20.04
N VAL A 509 -10.29 -18.49 20.48
CA VAL A 509 -10.53 -17.90 21.81
C VAL A 509 -10.16 -18.89 22.90
N CYS A 510 -10.64 -20.15 22.82
CA CYS A 510 -10.32 -21.20 23.77
C CYS A 510 -8.82 -21.51 23.80
N ALA A 511 -8.13 -21.54 22.65
CA ALA A 511 -6.70 -21.76 22.60
C ALA A 511 -5.93 -20.64 23.32
N TRP A 512 -6.30 -19.38 23.09
CA TRP A 512 -5.70 -18.23 23.77
C TRP A 512 -6.01 -18.20 25.27
N MET A 513 -7.24 -18.51 25.67
CA MET A 513 -7.62 -18.65 27.09
C MET A 513 -6.82 -19.77 27.76
N ALA A 514 -6.74 -20.95 27.14
CA ALA A 514 -5.96 -22.07 27.67
C ALA A 514 -4.47 -21.71 27.78
N TYR A 515 -3.90 -21.03 26.77
CA TYR A 515 -2.53 -20.54 26.80
C TYR A 515 -2.30 -19.49 27.89
N GLY A 516 -3.24 -18.56 28.08
CA GLY A 516 -3.20 -17.55 29.14
C GLY A 516 -3.30 -18.16 30.53
N LEU A 517 -4.23 -19.09 30.76
CA LEU A 517 -4.37 -19.83 32.02
C LEU A 517 -3.14 -20.69 32.33
N TRP A 518 -2.56 -21.31 31.30
CA TRP A 518 -1.30 -22.05 31.41
C TRP A 518 -0.12 -21.13 31.73
N TRP A 519 -0.11 -19.91 31.18
CA TRP A 519 0.86 -18.88 31.54
C TRP A 519 0.78 -18.46 33.00
N PHE A 520 -0.43 -18.19 33.53
CA PHE A 520 -0.62 -17.86 34.95
C PHE A 520 -0.06 -18.94 35.89
N ARG A 521 -0.05 -20.21 35.46
CA ARG A 521 0.51 -21.34 36.21
C ARG A 521 2.02 -21.51 36.07
N GLY A 522 2.64 -20.98 35.01
CA GLY A 522 4.05 -21.20 34.69
C GLY A 522 4.96 -20.00 34.97
N ARG A 523 5.76 -20.06 36.05
CA ARG A 523 6.85 -19.08 36.29
C ARG A 523 7.95 -19.25 35.23
N GLY A 524 7.90 -18.49 34.14
CA GLY A 524 9.02 -18.39 33.19
C GLY A 524 8.69 -18.11 31.72
N ARG A 525 7.42 -18.17 31.29
CA ARG A 525 7.04 -18.05 29.87
C ARG A 525 6.52 -16.67 29.52
N ILE A 526 7.40 -15.68 29.56
CA ILE A 526 7.04 -14.27 29.55
C ILE A 526 6.37 -13.87 28.22
N TYR A 527 6.85 -14.37 27.08
CA TYR A 527 6.39 -13.92 25.75
C TYR A 527 4.97 -14.40 25.40
N VAL A 528 4.64 -15.63 25.80
CA VAL A 528 3.30 -16.22 25.62
C VAL A 528 2.25 -15.37 26.33
N GLY A 529 2.51 -14.99 27.59
CA GLY A 529 1.60 -14.16 28.38
C GLY A 529 1.36 -12.79 27.75
N TYR A 530 2.40 -12.15 27.21
CA TYR A 530 2.25 -10.87 26.52
C TYR A 530 1.41 -10.97 25.28
N LEU A 531 1.62 -12.01 24.48
CA LEU A 531 0.86 -12.19 23.24
C LEU A 531 -0.61 -12.49 23.54
N ALA A 532 -0.89 -13.29 24.58
CA ALA A 532 -2.24 -13.51 25.07
C ALA A 532 -2.87 -12.20 25.56
N ALA A 533 -2.18 -11.44 26.41
CA ALA A 533 -2.64 -10.15 26.90
C ALA A 533 -2.92 -9.16 25.75
N TYR A 534 -2.05 -9.14 24.74
CA TYR A 534 -2.26 -8.34 23.53
C TYR A 534 -3.54 -8.74 22.80
N VAL A 535 -3.75 -10.04 22.56
CA VAL A 535 -4.96 -10.52 21.89
C VAL A 535 -6.22 -10.18 22.69
N PHE A 536 -6.21 -10.38 24.01
CA PHE A 536 -7.35 -10.04 24.87
C PHE A 536 -7.64 -8.54 24.89
N LEU A 537 -6.61 -7.70 25.08
CA LEU A 537 -6.78 -6.25 25.09
C LEU A 537 -7.18 -5.73 23.71
N HIS A 538 -6.72 -6.35 22.64
CA HIS A 538 -7.12 -6.00 21.28
C HIS A 538 -8.59 -6.34 21.04
N LEU A 539 -9.02 -7.56 21.38
CA LEU A 539 -10.43 -7.96 21.30
C LEU A 539 -11.32 -7.08 22.17
N ALA A 540 -10.87 -6.72 23.37
CA ALA A 540 -11.57 -5.78 24.24
C ALA A 540 -11.66 -4.39 23.59
N ALA A 541 -10.56 -3.85 23.09
CA ALA A 541 -10.54 -2.56 22.41
C ALA A 541 -11.51 -2.55 21.22
N VAL A 542 -11.49 -3.59 20.37
CA VAL A 542 -12.44 -3.71 19.26
C VAL A 542 -13.89 -3.75 19.75
N ALA A 543 -14.19 -4.48 20.83
CA ALA A 543 -15.51 -4.48 21.44
C ALA A 543 -15.94 -3.10 21.98
N PHE A 544 -15.00 -2.30 22.49
CA PHE A 544 -15.26 -0.94 22.97
C PHE A 544 -15.40 0.10 21.85
N THR A 545 -14.79 -0.09 20.67
CA THR A 545 -14.82 0.91 19.58
C THR A 545 -16.19 1.18 18.97
N GLY A 546 -17.22 0.41 19.33
CA GLY A 546 -18.58 0.89 19.16
C GLY A 546 -19.21 0.76 17.77
N LYS A 547 -18.46 1.21 16.76
CA LYS A 547 -18.81 1.23 15.35
C LYS A 547 -18.23 -0.02 14.67
N ILE A 548 -18.93 -0.46 13.63
CA ILE A 548 -18.60 -1.62 12.79
C ILE A 548 -17.34 -1.30 11.98
N GLN A 549 -16.17 -1.42 12.59
CA GLN A 549 -14.89 -1.35 11.88
C GLN A 549 -14.24 -2.73 11.93
N PRO A 550 -14.71 -3.68 11.09
CA PRO A 550 -14.20 -5.04 11.01
C PRO A 550 -12.67 -5.04 10.85
N ASP A 551 -12.22 -4.07 10.09
CA ASP A 551 -10.87 -3.61 9.86
C ASP A 551 -9.86 -3.74 11.01
N TYR A 552 -10.21 -3.44 12.27
CA TYR A 552 -9.25 -3.60 13.37
C TYR A 552 -8.81 -5.04 13.61
N PHE A 553 -9.68 -6.03 13.33
CA PHE A 553 -9.33 -7.44 13.48
C PHE A 553 -8.17 -7.86 12.55
N LEU A 554 -7.94 -7.15 11.44
CA LEU A 554 -6.82 -7.39 10.53
C LEU A 554 -5.47 -7.18 11.21
N HIS A 555 -5.39 -6.19 12.11
CA HIS A 555 -4.15 -5.78 12.77
C HIS A 555 -3.54 -6.92 13.60
N ALA A 556 -4.41 -7.72 14.24
CA ALA A 556 -4.01 -8.83 15.09
C ALA A 556 -4.22 -10.21 14.44
N TYR A 557 -4.83 -10.30 13.26
CA TYR A 557 -5.22 -11.57 12.64
C TYR A 557 -4.06 -12.58 12.56
N ALA A 558 -2.90 -12.15 12.07
CA ALA A 558 -1.74 -13.04 11.97
C ALA A 558 -1.20 -13.49 13.35
N ILE A 559 -1.39 -12.70 14.41
CA ILE A 559 -1.08 -13.11 15.80
C ILE A 559 -2.04 -14.23 16.23
N TRP A 560 -3.32 -14.10 15.90
CA TRP A 560 -4.33 -15.09 16.28
C TRP A 560 -4.08 -16.48 15.72
N LEU A 561 -3.36 -16.57 14.59
CA LEU A 561 -3.00 -17.84 13.96
C LEU A 561 -1.88 -18.59 14.70
N PHE A 562 -1.15 -17.95 15.63
CA PHE A 562 0.01 -18.56 16.27
C PHE A 562 -0.32 -19.80 17.10
N PRO A 563 -1.33 -19.83 17.98
CA PRO A 563 -1.65 -21.03 18.76
C PRO A 563 -2.05 -22.20 17.86
N ILE A 564 -2.76 -21.94 16.76
CA ILE A 564 -3.14 -22.98 15.79
C ILE A 564 -1.88 -23.52 15.10
N ALA A 565 -1.01 -22.63 14.61
CA ALA A 565 0.23 -23.04 13.95
C ALA A 565 1.15 -23.84 14.89
N LEU A 566 1.30 -23.41 16.15
CA LEU A 566 2.08 -24.09 17.17
C LEU A 566 1.46 -25.43 17.57
N GLY A 567 0.14 -25.47 17.77
CA GLY A 567 -0.60 -26.69 18.09
C GLY A 567 -0.48 -27.74 16.98
N ALA A 568 -0.65 -27.31 15.72
CA ALA A 568 -0.48 -28.16 14.55
C ALA A 568 0.96 -28.70 14.45
N ALA A 569 1.98 -27.86 14.65
CA ALA A 569 3.37 -28.27 14.63
C ALA A 569 3.71 -29.25 15.77
N TRP A 570 3.16 -29.01 16.97
CA TRP A 570 3.33 -29.90 18.13
C TRP A 570 2.69 -31.26 17.89
N LEU A 571 1.44 -31.30 17.40
CA LEU A 571 0.74 -32.54 17.05
C LEU A 571 1.46 -33.30 15.93
N ALA A 572 1.98 -32.60 14.92
CA ALA A 572 2.72 -33.22 13.83
C ALA A 572 4.08 -33.80 14.28
N ASP A 573 4.73 -33.22 15.30
CA ASP A 573 6.00 -33.74 15.82
C ASP A 573 5.82 -34.85 16.85
N ARG A 574 4.88 -34.70 17.80
CA ARG A 574 4.69 -35.62 18.94
C ARG A 574 3.48 -36.53 18.85
N GLY A 575 2.56 -36.31 17.91
CA GLY A 575 1.39 -37.14 17.74
C GLY A 575 1.76 -38.59 17.45
N SER A 576 0.85 -39.50 17.81
CA SER A 576 0.96 -40.91 17.41
C SER A 576 1.13 -41.03 15.90
N THR A 577 1.59 -42.18 15.42
CA THR A 577 1.78 -42.46 13.99
C THR A 577 0.53 -42.08 13.16
N ARG A 578 -0.67 -42.23 13.74
CA ARG A 578 -1.95 -41.82 13.16
C ARG A 578 -2.06 -40.30 13.00
N TRP A 579 -1.76 -39.52 14.03
CA TRP A 579 -1.78 -38.05 13.98
C TRP A 579 -0.68 -37.47 13.08
N ARG A 580 0.49 -38.11 13.01
CA ARG A 580 1.54 -37.74 12.04
C ARG A 580 1.07 -37.95 10.61
N ARG A 581 0.35 -39.05 10.33
CA ARG A 581 -0.25 -39.31 9.02
C ARG A 581 -1.35 -38.29 8.70
N PHE A 582 -2.23 -37.97 9.63
CA PHE A 582 -3.24 -36.92 9.44
C PHE A 582 -2.63 -35.54 9.19
N GLY A 583 -1.60 -35.15 9.96
CA GLY A 583 -0.87 -33.89 9.73
C GLY A 583 -0.17 -33.86 8.38
N ALA A 584 0.47 -34.96 7.97
CA ALA A 584 1.09 -35.07 6.65
C ALA A 584 0.06 -35.07 5.50
N MET A 585 -1.07 -35.78 5.67
CA MET A 585 -2.16 -35.79 4.69
C MET A 585 -2.83 -34.42 4.59
N GLY A 586 -3.07 -33.72 5.70
CA GLY A 586 -3.59 -32.36 5.70
C GLY A 586 -2.64 -31.39 5.00
N ALA A 587 -1.35 -31.42 5.35
CA ALA A 587 -0.33 -30.60 4.68
C ALA A 587 -0.21 -30.93 3.19
N THR A 588 -0.31 -32.20 2.81
CA THR A 588 -0.21 -32.65 1.41
C THR A 588 -1.46 -32.31 0.61
N ALA A 589 -2.66 -32.60 1.11
CA ALA A 589 -3.93 -32.26 0.47
C ALA A 589 -4.07 -30.75 0.27
N LEU A 590 -3.51 -29.96 1.18
CA LEU A 590 -3.55 -28.51 1.11
C LEU A 590 -2.43 -27.92 0.26
N ALA A 591 -1.23 -28.52 0.24
CA ALA A 591 -0.22 -28.21 -0.76
C ALA A 591 -0.72 -28.55 -2.17
N ILE A 592 -1.41 -29.69 -2.33
CA ILE A 592 -2.12 -30.05 -3.55
C ILE A 592 -3.22 -29.04 -3.82
N GLY A 593 -4.02 -28.62 -2.84
CA GLY A 593 -5.02 -27.56 -3.00
C GLY A 593 -4.42 -26.22 -3.46
N LEU A 594 -3.27 -25.83 -2.92
CA LEU A 594 -2.55 -24.61 -3.32
C LEU A 594 -1.87 -24.72 -4.70
N VAL A 595 -1.43 -25.92 -5.09
CA VAL A 595 -0.81 -26.22 -6.40
C VAL A 595 -1.87 -26.51 -7.48
N MET A 596 -3.06 -26.98 -7.09
CA MET A 596 -4.20 -27.27 -7.96
C MET A 596 -5.18 -26.10 -8.05
N ALA A 597 -5.24 -25.18 -7.07
CA ALA A 597 -6.00 -23.93 -7.19
C ALA A 597 -5.62 -23.11 -8.45
N PRO A 598 -4.35 -23.10 -8.92
CA PRO A 598 -3.97 -22.58 -10.22
C PRO A 598 -4.58 -23.28 -11.45
N ARG A 599 -5.26 -24.42 -11.31
CA ARG A 599 -6.09 -24.99 -12.39
C ARG A 599 -7.41 -24.23 -12.60
N LEU A 600 -7.74 -23.29 -11.70
CA LEU A 600 -8.59 -22.14 -12.03
C LEU A 600 -7.67 -21.10 -12.67
N TYR A 601 -7.57 -21.14 -14.00
CA TYR A 601 -6.72 -20.31 -14.86
C TYR A 601 -6.25 -19.00 -14.22
N PRO A 602 -4.94 -18.80 -14.00
CA PRO A 602 -4.42 -17.47 -13.75
C PRO A 602 -4.82 -16.60 -14.93
N ASP A 603 -5.61 -15.56 -14.65
CA ASP A 603 -5.93 -14.58 -15.65
C ASP A 603 -4.69 -13.68 -15.82
N TRP A 604 -3.64 -14.20 -16.45
CA TRP A 604 -2.44 -13.43 -16.74
C TRP A 604 -2.73 -12.24 -17.65
N LYS A 605 -3.86 -12.27 -18.38
CA LYS A 605 -4.36 -11.12 -19.12
C LYS A 605 -4.76 -10.00 -18.16
N LEU A 606 -5.32 -10.31 -16.99
CA LEU A 606 -5.58 -9.34 -15.92
C LEU A 606 -4.29 -8.72 -15.38
N THR A 607 -3.26 -9.50 -15.04
CA THR A 607 -1.99 -8.90 -14.57
C THR A 607 -1.35 -8.00 -15.63
N ALA A 608 -1.39 -8.44 -16.91
CA ALA A 608 -0.92 -7.63 -18.02
C ALA A 608 -1.83 -6.41 -18.29
N ALA A 609 -3.12 -6.48 -17.99
CA ALA A 609 -4.04 -5.33 -18.05
C ALA A 609 -3.72 -4.32 -16.95
N LEU A 610 -3.54 -4.78 -15.70
CA LEU A 610 -3.16 -3.94 -14.55
C LEU A 610 -1.84 -3.19 -14.75
N SER A 611 -0.91 -3.75 -15.54
CA SER A 611 0.35 -3.07 -15.91
C SER A 611 0.20 -2.06 -17.06
N ARG A 612 -0.85 -2.18 -17.88
CA ARG A 612 -1.09 -1.36 -19.08
C ARG A 612 -2.09 -0.23 -18.85
N GLU A 613 -2.90 -0.31 -17.80
CA GLU A 613 -3.81 0.73 -17.34
C GLU A 613 -3.04 1.84 -16.63
N GLY A 614 -2.27 2.62 -17.39
CA GLY A 614 -1.39 3.68 -16.89
C GLY A 614 -2.09 4.90 -16.29
N VAL A 615 -3.41 4.87 -16.07
CA VAL A 615 -4.20 5.99 -15.50
C VAL A 615 -5.03 5.59 -14.26
N LYS A 616 -5.02 4.34 -13.81
CA LYS A 616 -5.98 3.86 -12.80
C LYS A 616 -5.50 3.85 -11.34
N ALA A 617 -4.32 4.40 -11.04
CA ALA A 617 -3.73 4.32 -9.68
C ALA A 617 -3.77 5.65 -8.90
N VAL A 618 -4.24 6.74 -9.50
CA VAL A 618 -4.07 8.09 -8.96
C VAL A 618 -5.42 8.80 -8.85
N CYS A 619 -5.71 9.30 -7.65
CA CYS A 619 -6.86 10.15 -7.36
C CYS A 619 -6.40 11.43 -6.68
N HIS A 620 -6.55 12.56 -7.36
CA HIS A 620 -6.29 13.87 -6.76
C HIS A 620 -7.47 14.37 -5.92
N TRP A 621 -8.67 13.77 -6.01
CA TRP A 621 -9.82 14.25 -5.24
C TRP A 621 -9.63 14.13 -3.71
N ARG A 622 -8.94 13.12 -3.19
CA ARG A 622 -8.64 13.07 -1.74
C ARG A 622 -7.60 14.11 -1.31
N LEU A 623 -6.83 14.70 -2.23
CA LEU A 623 -6.02 15.89 -1.92
C LEU A 623 -6.90 17.10 -1.61
N GLY A 624 -8.06 17.24 -2.26
CA GLY A 624 -9.01 18.29 -1.94
C GLY A 624 -9.51 18.21 -0.51
N ARG A 625 -9.90 17.00 -0.07
CA ARG A 625 -10.23 16.72 1.34
C ARG A 625 -9.04 17.04 2.26
N ALA A 626 -7.84 16.59 1.91
CA ALA A 626 -6.63 16.82 2.69
C ALA A 626 -6.30 18.32 2.84
N PHE A 627 -6.36 19.10 1.76
CA PHE A 627 -6.12 20.53 1.78
C PHE A 627 -7.19 21.27 2.56
N LEU A 628 -8.46 20.92 2.40
CA LEU A 628 -9.55 21.53 3.18
C LEU A 628 -9.32 21.31 4.68
N HIS A 629 -9.07 20.07 5.07
CA HIS A 629 -8.83 19.72 6.45
C HIS A 629 -7.57 20.37 7.01
N TYR A 630 -6.48 20.38 6.25
CA TYR A 630 -5.25 21.09 6.61
C TYR A 630 -5.54 22.56 6.93
N GLN A 631 -6.30 23.25 6.08
CA GLN A 631 -6.66 24.66 6.27
C GLN A 631 -7.57 24.88 7.49
N MET A 632 -8.57 24.01 7.69
CA MET A 632 -9.41 24.05 8.89
C MET A 632 -8.57 23.94 10.17
N TRP A 633 -7.52 23.11 10.16
CA TRP A 633 -6.73 22.83 11.36
C TRP A 633 -5.61 23.85 11.61
N THR A 634 -4.83 24.21 10.58
CA THR A 634 -3.66 25.07 10.80
C THR A 634 -4.02 26.53 10.97
N GLU A 635 -5.14 26.96 10.38
CA GLU A 635 -5.58 28.35 10.42
C GLU A 635 -6.78 28.55 11.36
N ASN A 636 -7.24 27.49 12.05
CA ASN A 636 -8.44 27.47 12.89
C ASN A 636 -9.65 28.12 12.18
N LEU A 637 -9.75 27.85 10.88
CA LEU A 637 -10.79 28.39 10.04
C LEU A 637 -12.05 27.55 10.19
N GLY A 638 -13.20 28.23 10.20
CA GLY A 638 -14.47 27.57 9.97
C GLY A 638 -14.43 26.85 8.62
N SER A 639 -15.21 25.77 8.49
CA SER A 639 -15.19 24.92 7.30
C SER A 639 -15.46 25.68 5.99
N ARG A 640 -16.24 26.77 6.06
CA ARG A 640 -16.50 27.69 4.93
C ARG A 640 -15.28 28.53 4.56
N ASP A 641 -14.56 29.05 5.55
CA ASP A 641 -13.43 29.94 5.32
C ASP A 641 -12.20 29.16 4.83
N ALA A 642 -12.09 27.89 5.23
CA ALA A 642 -11.02 26.97 4.80
C ALA A 642 -11.13 26.53 3.32
N ALA A 643 -12.31 26.63 2.71
CA ALA A 643 -12.54 26.13 1.36
C ALA A 643 -11.72 26.90 0.31
N GLN A 644 -11.68 28.24 0.39
CA GLN A 644 -11.00 29.06 -0.60
C GLN A 644 -9.47 28.87 -0.61
N PRO A 645 -8.77 28.87 0.54
CA PRO A 645 -7.34 28.51 0.59
C PRO A 645 -7.07 27.08 0.08
N ALA A 646 -7.92 26.12 0.40
CA ALA A 646 -7.79 24.75 -0.09
C ALA A 646 -7.97 24.67 -1.62
N ALA A 647 -8.91 25.43 -2.19
CA ALA A 647 -9.09 25.54 -3.63
C ALA A 647 -7.87 26.16 -4.33
N GLN A 648 -7.22 27.15 -3.69
CA GLN A 648 -5.96 27.70 -4.19
C GLN A 648 -4.86 26.63 -4.21
N MET A 649 -4.75 25.80 -3.17
CA MET A 649 -3.83 24.66 -3.15
C MET A 649 -4.15 23.66 -4.27
N CYS A 650 -5.42 23.31 -4.50
CA CYS A 650 -5.82 22.46 -5.62
C CYS A 650 -5.42 23.04 -6.97
N ARG A 651 -5.56 24.36 -7.17
CA ARG A 651 -5.17 25.04 -8.41
C ARG A 651 -3.66 24.94 -8.70
N THR A 652 -2.82 24.77 -7.68
CA THR A 652 -1.37 24.56 -7.89
C THR A 652 -1.04 23.23 -8.59
N LEU A 653 -1.94 22.24 -8.54
CA LEU A 653 -1.76 20.95 -9.22
C LEU A 653 -1.90 21.07 -10.75
N GLY A 654 -2.62 22.10 -11.22
CA GLY A 654 -2.88 22.37 -12.63
C GLY A 654 -3.79 21.34 -13.34
N GLY A 655 -4.44 21.77 -14.43
CA GLY A 655 -5.23 20.93 -15.33
C GLY A 655 -6.25 20.02 -14.63
N GLU A 656 -6.34 18.77 -15.10
CA GLU A 656 -7.28 17.74 -14.61
C GLU A 656 -7.07 17.40 -13.12
N ALA A 657 -5.84 17.46 -12.62
CA ALA A 657 -5.53 17.17 -11.23
C ALA A 657 -6.14 18.23 -10.29
N ALA A 658 -6.12 19.51 -10.70
CA ALA A 658 -6.79 20.59 -9.99
C ALA A 658 -8.31 20.39 -9.97
N LEU A 659 -8.94 20.05 -11.09
CA LEU A 659 -10.38 19.79 -11.18
C LEU A 659 -10.80 18.61 -10.28
N ALA A 660 -10.06 17.50 -10.37
CA ALA A 660 -10.29 16.35 -9.50
C ALA A 660 -10.12 16.71 -8.01
N CYS A 661 -9.09 17.49 -7.65
CA CYS A 661 -8.87 17.99 -6.30
C CYS A 661 -10.05 18.86 -5.81
N LEU A 662 -10.53 19.81 -6.62
CA LEU A 662 -11.69 20.66 -6.28
C LEU A 662 -12.97 19.85 -6.05
N SER A 663 -13.19 18.78 -6.83
CA SER A 663 -14.30 17.86 -6.59
C SER A 663 -14.25 17.21 -5.20
N GLY A 664 -13.04 17.04 -4.65
CA GLY A 664 -12.84 16.55 -3.29
C GLY A 664 -13.28 17.52 -2.19
N ILE A 665 -13.09 18.82 -2.39
CA ILE A 665 -13.57 19.86 -1.47
C ILE A 665 -15.11 19.85 -1.44
N ALA A 666 -15.72 19.75 -2.62
CA ALA A 666 -17.16 19.64 -2.78
C ALA A 666 -17.73 18.37 -2.14
N PHE A 667 -16.96 17.28 -2.11
CA PHE A 667 -17.34 16.04 -1.44
C PHE A 667 -17.49 16.20 0.08
N GLU A 668 -16.74 17.12 0.71
CA GLU A 668 -16.95 17.55 2.10
C GLU A 668 -18.10 18.56 2.25
N GLY A 669 -18.73 18.91 1.11
CA GLY A 669 -19.75 19.93 0.87
C GLY A 669 -19.51 21.25 1.57
N GLN A 670 -18.31 21.77 1.37
CA GLN A 670 -18.01 23.18 1.61
C GLN A 670 -18.26 23.99 0.35
N ALA A 671 -19.06 25.04 0.47
CA ALA A 671 -19.34 25.96 -0.63
C ALA A 671 -18.07 26.68 -1.08
N LEU A 672 -17.86 26.75 -2.39
CA LEU A 672 -16.77 27.49 -3.01
C LEU A 672 -17.34 28.59 -3.91
N PRO A 673 -17.09 29.89 -3.61
CA PRO A 673 -17.42 30.98 -4.51
C PRO A 673 -16.42 31.08 -5.66
N ASP A 674 -16.78 31.84 -6.70
CA ASP A 674 -15.88 32.25 -7.79
C ASP A 674 -15.18 31.09 -8.52
N LEU A 675 -15.96 30.07 -8.87
CA LEU A 675 -15.49 28.96 -9.70
C LEU A 675 -15.58 29.32 -11.18
N ARG A 676 -14.52 28.97 -11.93
CA ARG A 676 -14.58 28.94 -13.40
C ARG A 676 -15.57 27.86 -13.85
N GLU A 677 -16.08 27.94 -15.06
CA GLU A 677 -17.07 26.99 -15.60
C GLU A 677 -16.66 25.52 -15.40
N GLU A 678 -15.44 25.14 -15.81
CA GLU A 678 -14.90 23.78 -15.61
C GLU A 678 -14.76 23.39 -14.13
N GLU A 679 -14.37 24.35 -13.27
CA GLU A 679 -14.26 24.15 -11.83
C GLU A 679 -15.64 23.95 -11.18
N ALA A 680 -16.66 24.68 -11.66
CA ALA A 680 -18.04 24.55 -11.20
C ALA A 680 -18.62 23.18 -11.56
N LEU A 681 -18.34 22.68 -12.77
CA LEU A 681 -18.71 21.32 -13.18
C LEU A 681 -18.05 20.26 -12.29
N ALA A 682 -16.74 20.37 -12.07
CA ALA A 682 -15.99 19.44 -11.22
C ALA A 682 -16.44 19.49 -9.75
N TYR A 683 -16.73 20.68 -9.25
CA TYR A 683 -17.30 20.90 -7.93
C TYR A 683 -18.68 20.25 -7.82
N ALA A 684 -19.58 20.50 -8.77
CA ALA A 684 -20.92 19.91 -8.77
C ALA A 684 -20.87 18.37 -8.82
N PHE A 685 -19.96 17.80 -9.61
CA PHE A 685 -19.70 16.36 -9.63
C PHE A 685 -19.31 15.82 -8.24
N GLY A 686 -18.36 16.48 -7.57
CA GLY A 686 -17.93 16.11 -6.23
C GLY A 686 -19.05 16.19 -5.19
N TRP A 687 -19.90 17.22 -5.29
CA TRP A 687 -21.10 17.36 -4.46
C TRP A 687 -22.08 16.21 -4.69
N GLY A 688 -22.31 15.86 -5.95
CA GLY A 688 -23.10 14.70 -6.35
C GLY A 688 -22.64 13.41 -5.67
N ARG A 689 -21.33 13.14 -5.68
CA ARG A 689 -20.75 11.97 -5.01
C ARG A 689 -21.07 11.95 -3.51
N ARG A 690 -21.00 13.10 -2.83
CA ARG A 690 -21.40 13.21 -1.41
C ARG A 690 -22.86 12.81 -1.22
N LEU A 691 -23.76 13.33 -2.05
CA LEU A 691 -25.18 12.99 -1.99
C LEU A 691 -25.42 11.51 -2.23
N GLY A 692 -24.75 10.92 -3.23
CA GLY A 692 -24.74 9.48 -3.49
C GLY A 692 -24.45 8.65 -2.23
N ARG A 693 -23.46 9.07 -1.44
CA ARG A 693 -23.09 8.40 -0.18
C ARG A 693 -24.06 8.69 0.98
N ALA A 694 -24.63 9.88 1.05
CA ALA A 694 -25.45 10.31 2.18
C ALA A 694 -26.91 9.83 2.08
N ASP A 695 -27.57 10.09 0.94
CA ASP A 695 -29.00 9.83 0.77
C ASP A 695 -29.38 9.29 -0.63
N GLY A 696 -28.45 9.28 -1.59
CA GLY A 696 -28.63 8.86 -2.98
C GLY A 696 -29.83 9.48 -3.69
N ARG A 697 -30.31 10.64 -3.22
CA ARG A 697 -31.44 11.37 -3.81
C ARG A 697 -30.94 12.34 -4.86
N LEU A 698 -31.28 12.09 -6.11
CA LEU A 698 -30.94 13.00 -7.22
C LEU A 698 -31.65 14.35 -7.08
N GLU A 699 -32.78 14.42 -6.37
CA GLU A 699 -33.46 15.67 -6.04
C GLU A 699 -32.57 16.64 -5.24
N SER A 700 -31.61 16.11 -4.46
CA SER A 700 -30.68 16.92 -3.69
C SER A 700 -29.68 17.67 -4.60
N CYS A 701 -29.58 17.32 -5.89
CA CYS A 701 -28.85 18.10 -6.91
C CYS A 701 -29.62 19.35 -7.38
N ALA A 702 -30.87 19.58 -6.95
CA ALA A 702 -31.64 20.78 -7.27
C ALA A 702 -31.09 22.07 -6.65
N ILE A 703 -30.05 21.97 -5.82
CA ILE A 703 -29.26 23.15 -5.38
C ILE A 703 -28.53 23.82 -6.55
N PHE A 704 -28.28 23.07 -7.63
CA PHE A 704 -27.78 23.59 -8.89
C PHE A 704 -28.98 23.88 -9.78
N ALA A 705 -28.97 25.05 -10.43
CA ALA A 705 -29.98 25.38 -11.44
C ALA A 705 -30.00 24.33 -12.56
N GLU A 706 -31.12 24.23 -13.29
CA GLU A 706 -31.19 23.35 -14.46
C GLU A 706 -30.08 23.72 -15.45
N GLY A 707 -29.23 22.75 -15.78
CA GLY A 707 -28.04 23.00 -16.59
C GLY A 707 -26.94 21.94 -16.45
N PRO A 708 -25.74 22.24 -16.97
CA PRO A 708 -24.58 21.37 -16.95
C PRO A 708 -24.13 20.94 -15.53
N GLU A 709 -24.18 21.83 -14.54
CA GLU A 709 -23.76 21.57 -13.16
C GLU A 709 -24.68 20.57 -12.48
N ARG A 710 -26.01 20.71 -12.63
CA ARG A 710 -26.97 19.75 -12.11
C ARG A 710 -26.76 18.37 -12.73
N THR A 711 -26.54 18.32 -14.04
CA THR A 711 -26.22 17.07 -14.75
C THR A 711 -24.93 16.43 -14.21
N SER A 712 -23.91 17.25 -13.96
CA SER A 712 -22.63 16.82 -13.38
C SER A 712 -22.81 16.27 -11.94
N CYS A 713 -23.63 16.93 -11.12
CA CYS A 713 -24.01 16.45 -9.79
C CYS A 713 -24.73 15.10 -9.84
N GLU A 714 -25.72 14.95 -10.71
CA GLU A 714 -26.44 13.67 -10.86
C GLU A 714 -25.49 12.56 -11.34
N ALA A 715 -24.54 12.88 -12.23
CA ALA A 715 -23.50 11.95 -12.67
C ALA A 715 -22.60 11.48 -11.52
N GLY A 716 -22.16 12.41 -10.66
CA GLY A 716 -21.37 12.10 -9.47
C GLY A 716 -22.11 11.19 -8.50
N ALA A 717 -23.41 11.46 -8.24
CA ALA A 717 -24.24 10.64 -7.37
C ALA A 717 -24.44 9.23 -7.92
N LYS A 718 -24.77 9.11 -9.22
CA LYS A 718 -24.94 7.82 -9.90
C LYS A 718 -23.64 7.01 -9.86
N LEU A 719 -22.53 7.62 -10.23
CA LEU A 719 -21.25 6.93 -10.32
C LEU A 719 -20.74 6.48 -8.96
N GLU A 720 -20.88 7.29 -7.90
CA GLU A 720 -20.51 6.88 -6.54
C GLU A 720 -21.33 5.67 -6.06
N CYS A 721 -22.66 5.69 -6.27
CA CYS A 721 -23.51 4.56 -5.91
C CYS A 721 -23.16 3.28 -6.68
N LEU A 722 -22.91 3.39 -7.98
CA LEU A 722 -22.52 2.25 -8.82
C LEU A 722 -21.12 1.73 -8.45
N ALA A 723 -20.17 2.62 -8.17
CA ALA A 723 -18.84 2.30 -7.70
C ALA A 723 -18.88 1.51 -6.39
N TYR A 724 -19.63 2.01 -5.41
CA TYR A 724 -19.79 1.37 -4.11
C TYR A 724 -20.47 0.00 -4.25
N PHE A 725 -21.51 -0.11 -5.08
CA PHE A 725 -22.17 -1.39 -5.32
C PHE A 725 -21.24 -2.42 -6.01
N ASN A 726 -20.41 -1.98 -6.95
CA ASN A 726 -19.46 -2.84 -7.67
C ASN A 726 -18.29 -3.32 -6.79
N LEU A 727 -17.93 -2.59 -5.72
CA LEU A 727 -16.94 -3.05 -4.73
C LEU A 727 -17.36 -4.37 -4.06
N PHE A 728 -18.66 -4.57 -3.84
CA PHE A 728 -19.19 -5.72 -3.10
C PHE A 728 -19.65 -6.86 -4.01
N LYS A 729 -20.21 -6.55 -5.18
CA LYS A 729 -20.67 -7.57 -6.12
C LYS A 729 -19.56 -7.87 -7.13
N ARG A 730 -19.08 -9.11 -7.14
CA ARG A 730 -18.14 -9.58 -8.15
C ARG A 730 -18.85 -9.61 -9.50
N ARG A 731 -18.69 -8.51 -10.27
CA ARG A 731 -19.13 -8.32 -11.66
C ARG A 731 -20.64 -8.09 -11.80
N LEU A 732 -21.01 -6.82 -11.81
CA LEU A 732 -22.35 -6.39 -12.19
C LEU A 732 -22.51 -6.43 -13.72
N PRO A 733 -23.73 -6.60 -14.24
CA PRO A 733 -23.99 -6.30 -15.65
C PRO A 733 -23.68 -4.82 -15.91
N ARG A 734 -23.57 -4.45 -17.19
CA ARG A 734 -23.55 -3.04 -17.56
C ARG A 734 -24.84 -2.37 -17.03
N PRO A 735 -24.76 -1.20 -16.37
CA PRO A 735 -25.94 -0.48 -15.94
C PRO A 735 -26.76 -0.03 -17.15
N ASP A 736 -28.08 -0.10 -17.03
CA ASP A 736 -29.04 0.32 -18.07
C ASP A 736 -29.25 1.84 -18.08
N CYS A 737 -28.95 2.51 -16.97
CA CYS A 737 -29.05 3.96 -16.87
C CYS A 737 -27.90 4.66 -17.62
N GLU A 738 -28.16 5.88 -18.08
CA GLU A 738 -27.10 6.75 -18.57
C GLU A 738 -26.26 7.29 -17.41
N ILE A 739 -24.94 7.15 -17.53
CA ILE A 739 -23.96 7.79 -16.65
C ILE A 739 -23.29 8.90 -17.47
N PRO A 740 -23.62 10.18 -17.20
CA PRO A 740 -22.99 11.30 -17.90
C PRO A 740 -21.46 11.30 -17.73
N GLU A 741 -20.78 11.99 -18.64
CA GLU A 741 -19.32 12.10 -18.61
C GLU A 741 -18.82 12.82 -17.36
N VAL A 742 -17.68 12.37 -16.81
CA VAL A 742 -17.02 13.04 -15.69
C VAL A 742 -16.32 14.29 -16.25
N PRO A 743 -16.45 15.46 -15.60
CA PRO A 743 -15.91 16.72 -16.13
C PRO A 743 -14.37 16.82 -16.08
N PHE A 744 -13.69 15.75 -15.69
CA PHE A 744 -12.24 15.65 -15.66
C PHE A 744 -11.78 14.21 -15.90
N ALA A 745 -10.56 14.07 -16.39
CA ALA A 745 -9.91 12.79 -16.58
C ALA A 745 -9.43 12.16 -15.25
N GLY A 746 -9.13 10.87 -15.27
CA GLY A 746 -8.57 10.12 -14.13
C GLY A 746 -9.51 9.04 -13.59
N TYR A 747 -9.34 8.68 -12.32
CA TYR A 747 -9.98 7.50 -11.72
C TYR A 747 -11.50 7.42 -11.94
N MET A 748 -12.24 8.52 -11.76
CA MET A 748 -13.70 8.49 -11.89
C MET A 748 -14.15 8.32 -13.34
N GLN A 749 -13.48 8.98 -14.30
CA GLN A 749 -13.78 8.79 -15.72
C GLN A 749 -13.45 7.37 -16.18
N ASP A 750 -12.35 6.80 -15.69
CA ASP A 750 -11.97 5.41 -15.96
C ASP A 750 -12.98 4.43 -15.34
N LEU A 751 -13.42 4.68 -14.11
CA LEU A 751 -14.44 3.86 -13.46
C LEU A 751 -15.76 3.89 -14.21
N ARG A 752 -16.17 5.06 -14.71
CA ARG A 752 -17.31 5.19 -15.61
C ARG A 752 -17.09 4.37 -16.88
N HIS A 753 -15.93 4.50 -17.52
CA HIS A 753 -15.61 3.75 -18.73
C HIS A 753 -15.72 2.23 -18.49
N ASP A 754 -15.12 1.73 -17.41
CA ASP A 754 -15.15 0.31 -17.05
C ASP A 754 -16.61 -0.15 -16.82
N LEU A 755 -17.41 0.60 -16.06
CA LEU A 755 -18.83 0.29 -15.84
C LEU A 755 -19.65 0.25 -17.14
N MET A 756 -19.36 1.13 -18.09
CA MET A 756 -20.13 1.25 -19.34
C MET A 756 -19.67 0.28 -20.43
N HIS A 757 -18.41 -0.18 -20.41
CA HIS A 757 -17.83 -0.96 -21.51
C HIS A 757 -17.49 -2.40 -21.17
N ASP A 758 -17.23 -2.74 -19.90
CA ASP A 758 -16.91 -4.13 -19.54
C ASP A 758 -18.18 -4.99 -19.54
N ARG A 759 -18.33 -5.79 -20.59
CA ARG A 759 -19.34 -6.87 -20.61
C ARG A 759 -18.87 -8.02 -19.73
N PRO A 760 -19.72 -8.57 -18.85
CA PRO A 760 -19.39 -9.84 -18.20
C PRO A 760 -19.14 -10.90 -19.29
N PRO A 761 -18.18 -11.83 -19.09
CA PRO A 761 -17.87 -12.85 -20.07
C PRO A 761 -19.11 -13.69 -20.37
N ALA A 762 -19.40 -13.87 -21.66
CA ALA A 762 -20.56 -14.63 -22.13
C ALA A 762 -20.60 -16.02 -21.47
N GLY A 763 -21.68 -16.34 -20.76
CA GLY A 763 -21.91 -17.65 -20.13
C GLY A 763 -21.82 -17.71 -18.60
N GLN A 764 -21.59 -16.61 -17.88
CA GLN A 764 -21.86 -16.58 -16.42
C GLN A 764 -23.36 -16.36 -16.20
N SER A 765 -24.05 -17.39 -15.67
CA SER A 765 -25.50 -17.39 -15.48
C SER A 765 -25.95 -16.38 -14.43
N ASP A 766 -27.09 -15.73 -14.70
CA ASP A 766 -27.73 -14.70 -13.85
C ASP A 766 -28.13 -15.19 -12.44
N SER A 767 -27.94 -16.47 -12.13
CA SER A 767 -28.34 -17.10 -10.86
C SER A 767 -27.54 -16.66 -9.63
N TRP A 768 -26.49 -15.84 -9.79
CA TRP A 768 -25.72 -15.25 -8.67
C TRP A 768 -26.25 -13.87 -8.24
N PHE A 769 -27.25 -13.31 -8.93
CA PHE A 769 -27.68 -11.92 -8.73
C PHE A 769 -28.73 -11.71 -7.65
N ALA A 770 -29.43 -12.75 -7.17
CA ALA A 770 -30.34 -12.59 -6.05
C ALA A 770 -29.50 -12.29 -4.78
N PRO A 771 -29.59 -11.09 -4.18
CA PRO A 771 -29.10 -10.91 -2.83
C PRO A 771 -29.85 -11.94 -2.00
N ARG A 772 -29.16 -12.96 -1.47
CA ARG A 772 -29.77 -13.68 -0.36
C ARG A 772 -29.89 -12.63 0.75
N GLU A 773 -31.11 -12.17 1.01
CA GLU A 773 -31.43 -11.23 2.10
C GLU A 773 -30.90 -11.70 3.46
N SER A 774 -30.46 -12.96 3.57
CA SER A 774 -29.79 -13.52 4.74
C SER A 774 -28.32 -13.12 4.92
N ASP A 775 -27.63 -12.53 3.93
CA ASP A 775 -26.24 -12.12 4.12
C ASP A 775 -26.18 -10.82 4.90
N LEU A 776 -25.78 -10.91 6.18
CA LEU A 776 -25.60 -9.80 7.10
C LEU A 776 -24.75 -8.66 6.50
N VAL A 777 -23.77 -8.97 5.66
CA VAL A 777 -22.98 -7.98 4.91
C VAL A 777 -23.88 -7.16 3.99
N THR A 778 -24.76 -7.83 3.25
CA THR A 778 -25.74 -7.11 2.43
C THR A 778 -26.62 -6.24 3.31
N ARG A 779 -27.04 -6.66 4.52
CA ARG A 779 -27.85 -5.81 5.41
C ARG A 779 -27.09 -4.60 5.97
N LEU A 780 -25.90 -4.82 6.53
CA LEU A 780 -25.06 -3.77 7.09
C LEU A 780 -24.65 -2.73 6.04
N PHE A 781 -24.37 -3.19 4.81
CA PHE A 781 -24.10 -2.28 3.69
C PHE A 781 -25.36 -1.75 3.03
N VAL A 782 -26.50 -2.45 3.09
CA VAL A 782 -27.80 -1.92 2.65
C VAL A 782 -28.13 -0.68 3.44
N ASP A 783 -27.78 -0.59 4.72
CA ASP A 783 -28.01 0.62 5.51
C ASP A 783 -27.19 1.83 5.03
N GLU A 784 -25.91 1.64 4.68
CA GLU A 784 -25.11 2.69 4.00
C GLU A 784 -25.60 2.95 2.56
N MET A 785 -26.14 1.93 1.89
CA MET A 785 -26.65 1.99 0.52
C MET A 785 -28.14 2.34 0.45
N ARG A 786 -28.81 2.62 1.58
CA ARG A 786 -30.24 2.94 1.61
C ARG A 786 -30.52 4.11 0.70
N GLY A 787 -29.58 5.05 0.62
CA GLY A 787 -29.66 6.15 -0.32
C GLY A 787 -29.56 5.74 -1.79
N CYS A 788 -28.64 4.83 -2.11
CA CYS A 788 -28.42 4.36 -3.48
C CYS A 788 -29.53 3.46 -4.02
N GLY A 789 -30.50 3.01 -3.21
CA GLY A 789 -31.54 2.07 -3.63
C GLY A 789 -32.31 2.51 -4.89
N ARG A 790 -32.61 3.81 -5.01
CA ARG A 790 -33.31 4.36 -6.18
C ARG A 790 -32.43 4.37 -7.44
N ILE A 791 -31.19 4.82 -7.32
CA ILE A 791 -30.21 4.81 -8.41
C ILE A 791 -29.96 3.38 -8.89
N LEU A 792 -29.80 2.43 -7.96
CA LEU A 792 -29.61 1.02 -8.31
C LEU A 792 -30.85 0.43 -8.98
N ALA A 793 -32.06 0.77 -8.53
CA ALA A 793 -33.30 0.33 -9.17
C ALA A 793 -33.46 0.92 -10.58
N GLU A 794 -33.01 2.16 -10.80
CA GLU A 794 -32.99 2.81 -12.11
C GLU A 794 -31.97 2.14 -13.05
N CYS A 795 -30.76 1.88 -12.55
CA CYS A 795 -29.63 1.38 -13.32
C CYS A 795 -29.61 -0.13 -13.51
N TYR A 796 -30.27 -0.90 -12.65
CA TYR A 796 -30.33 -2.37 -12.70
C TYR A 796 -31.78 -2.83 -12.58
N LYS A 797 -32.60 -2.47 -13.57
CA LYS A 797 -34.00 -2.89 -13.60
C LYS A 797 -34.06 -4.42 -13.60
N PRO A 798 -34.92 -5.04 -12.78
CA PRO A 798 -35.16 -6.47 -12.89
C PRO A 798 -35.56 -6.76 -14.34
N ARG A 799 -34.76 -7.55 -15.06
CA ARG A 799 -35.21 -8.03 -16.38
C ARG A 799 -36.50 -8.78 -16.12
N ALA A 800 -37.60 -8.34 -16.75
CA ALA A 800 -38.85 -9.08 -16.73
C ALA A 800 -38.49 -10.54 -17.04
N GLU A 801 -38.82 -11.45 -16.13
CA GLU A 801 -38.54 -12.86 -16.31
C GLU A 801 -39.04 -13.22 -17.70
N LYS A 802 -38.13 -13.69 -18.56
CA LYS A 802 -38.55 -14.22 -19.85
C LYS A 802 -39.61 -15.26 -19.52
N PRO A 803 -40.83 -15.16 -20.07
CA PRO A 803 -41.85 -16.18 -19.83
C PRO A 803 -41.21 -17.54 -20.15
N PRO A 804 -41.47 -18.57 -19.32
CA PRO A 804 -40.85 -19.88 -19.50
C PRO A 804 -41.05 -20.29 -20.96
N ALA A 805 -39.96 -20.66 -21.63
CA ALA A 805 -40.01 -21.07 -23.04
C ALA A 805 -40.97 -22.25 -23.15
N GLU A 806 -42.05 -22.09 -23.91
CA GLU A 806 -43.05 -23.12 -24.20
C GLU A 806 -42.46 -24.31 -24.96
#